data_AF-A0A6J4S9K4-F1
#
_entry.id   AF-A0A6J4S9K4-F1
#
_cell.length_a   1.000
_cell.length_b   1.000
_cell.length_c   1.000
_cell.angle_alpha   90.00
_cell.angle_beta   90.00
_cell.angle_gamma   90.00
#
_symmetry.space_group_name_H-M   'P 1'
#
loop_
_entity.id
_entity.type
_entity.pdbx_description
1 polymer ?
#
loop_
_entity_poly.entity_id
_entity_poly.type
_entity_poly.pdbx_seq_one_letter_code
_entity_poly.pdbx_strand_id
1 'polypeptide(L)'
;MNPSKDRFDFDEVGRLPAAGDNVAIATRRLEAGTRVSYGAGEFEVPHTVLEGHRFAVEPIPEGEDLLSWGLPFGRALVDISPGDYACNEKILRVLRERFDAPAGRSDGEDPEGTSDQGGGRVPDGYRRASLDLPGGPNFRDAELEPYVLDEEGFRPGQQVPPRDTPRTFTGYRRGGGRGVGTRNYVVVLGVNSRLTGFVRALEWEMNGVSDAYENVDGIVCVAHTEGGEGRTPNNLDLLLRTLGGFMVNPNVGAVLAIDGGEEGAVANGALRRYAEEHGYPLDAVPHEFMSLEGSFRADLERAKSQVMDWMEEVNAAGRTEEPLSELKIGLQCGGSDAFSGVSANPLVGWVSKEVVRNGGAANLAETDELIGAERYVLKNVRDAETARRFLGTVERFKERVGWHGHTAEDNPSGGNNLRGLYNISIKSIGAARKKDPEVRVDRVIEYAEPMRGGGFYFMDSPGNDLESVAGQVASGANMIFFTTGNGSITNFPFVPTIKVVTTTGRYELLSKDMDVNAGAYLDGVPMDELGPEMFERTIAAASGEKTVGERAGHAQVSIWRDWKRTGPEGLKELENAPEPDGEPLPVKGEVPDVAFSFEAIATGRGLVVDQVGLVMPTSLCSGQIARRIANRLNERQAGSAQSKVTRFVALPHTEGCGVSAGSAEAIYSRTVLGHLANPTVRLALLLEHGCEKTHNDYFGNRLAERGLDRDRFGWASVQLDGGIESVVEKVENWFSESLEASEDLEYATAGPGALRLGLHASGPLPDEAARSLAETTLAVVGAGGTVVVPETAAVLGSRVYLDAVLGDRTIEKTLAYGQAFEKAGFHVMEAPTDHWVETATGLGATGVGIMLAHVSGRPLQGHRMIPLVQASSDPETLRNHADDLDTLLDGSPETWTEKILETVSAVASREHTPKLFAANNTDFQFTRGLLGVSM
;
A
#
# COMPACT_ATOMS: atom_id res chain seq x y z
N MET A 1 -17.95 29.77 -32.01
CA MET A 1 -16.77 29.95 -32.88
C MET A 1 -16.57 28.62 -33.60
N ASN A 2 -16.38 28.62 -34.92
CA ASN A 2 -16.11 27.39 -35.68
C ASN A 2 -14.89 26.69 -35.07
N PRO A 3 -14.94 25.38 -34.72
CA PRO A 3 -13.71 24.66 -34.49
C PRO A 3 -12.99 24.61 -35.83
N SER A 4 -11.80 25.21 -35.93
CA SER A 4 -10.92 24.89 -37.04
C SER A 4 -10.73 23.37 -37.03
N LYS A 5 -10.88 22.73 -38.18
CA LYS A 5 -10.34 21.38 -38.36
C LYS A 5 -8.84 21.53 -38.26
N ASP A 6 -8.30 21.34 -37.06
CA ASP A 6 -6.89 21.55 -36.80
C ASP A 6 -6.07 20.53 -37.61
N ARG A 7 -5.00 21.05 -38.23
CA ARG A 7 -4.06 20.26 -39.02
C ARG A 7 -2.74 20.24 -38.26
N PHE A 8 -2.24 19.04 -37.99
CA PHE A 8 -1.00 18.83 -37.25
C PHE A 8 -0.01 17.99 -38.07
N ASP A 9 1.28 18.21 -37.84
CA ASP A 9 2.30 17.23 -38.19
C ASP A 9 2.27 16.08 -37.16
N PHE A 10 2.57 14.85 -37.60
CA PHE A 10 2.51 13.66 -36.74
C PHE A 10 3.28 13.82 -35.42
N ASP A 11 4.47 14.42 -35.47
CA ASP A 11 5.33 14.60 -34.30
C ASP A 11 4.76 15.58 -33.26
N GLU A 12 3.71 16.32 -33.59
CA GLU A 12 3.01 17.18 -32.63
C GLU A 12 1.94 16.43 -31.82
N VAL A 13 1.42 15.33 -32.37
CA VAL A 13 0.19 14.67 -31.89
C VAL A 13 0.33 13.19 -31.60
N GLY A 14 1.35 12.52 -32.13
CA GLY A 14 1.52 11.07 -32.04
C GLY A 14 2.96 10.63 -31.79
N ARG A 15 3.13 9.48 -31.15
CA ARG A 15 4.42 8.79 -31.00
C ARG A 15 4.25 7.34 -31.41
N LEU A 16 5.15 6.87 -32.28
CA LEU A 16 5.28 5.44 -32.56
C LEU A 16 6.19 4.80 -31.51
N PRO A 17 5.77 3.71 -30.85
CA PRO A 17 6.60 3.03 -29.86
C PRO A 17 7.91 2.46 -30.43
N ALA A 18 7.87 1.92 -31.65
CA ALA A 18 9.02 1.57 -32.46
C ALA A 18 8.78 1.84 -33.95
N ALA A 19 9.87 1.96 -34.72
CA ALA A 19 9.78 2.01 -36.16
C ALA A 19 9.18 0.70 -36.72
N GLY A 20 8.18 0.81 -37.59
CA GLY A 20 7.44 -0.33 -38.15
C GLY A 20 6.17 -0.71 -37.39
N ASP A 21 5.86 -0.05 -36.26
CA ASP A 21 4.54 -0.18 -35.64
C ASP A 21 3.46 0.51 -36.51
N ASN A 22 2.28 -0.10 -36.58
CA ASN A 22 1.14 0.37 -37.38
C ASN A 22 0.13 1.21 -36.58
N VAL A 23 0.34 1.34 -35.27
CA VAL A 23 -0.51 2.09 -34.35
C VAL A 23 0.34 3.04 -33.51
N ALA A 24 -0.04 4.32 -33.47
CA ALA A 24 0.60 5.35 -32.66
C ALA A 24 -0.15 5.63 -31.37
N ILE A 25 0.57 6.16 -30.38
CA ILE A 25 0.02 6.69 -29.13
C ILE A 25 -0.21 8.20 -29.31
N ALA A 26 -1.42 8.68 -29.05
CA ALA A 26 -1.74 10.10 -29.07
C ALA A 26 -1.10 10.82 -27.86
N THR A 27 -0.41 11.93 -28.11
CA THR A 27 0.26 12.77 -27.08
C THR A 27 -0.58 13.99 -26.67
N ARG A 28 -1.83 14.02 -27.12
CA ARG A 28 -2.88 14.97 -26.75
C ARG A 28 -4.22 14.44 -27.27
N ARG A 29 -5.32 15.02 -26.79
CA ARG A 29 -6.65 14.76 -27.36
C ARG A 29 -6.72 15.23 -28.81
N LEU A 30 -7.24 14.38 -29.70
CA LEU A 30 -7.50 14.67 -31.10
C LEU A 30 -9.02 14.63 -31.31
N GLU A 31 -9.62 15.76 -31.64
CA GLU A 31 -11.06 15.82 -31.92
C GLU A 31 -11.41 15.14 -33.25
N ALA A 32 -12.62 14.62 -33.37
CA ALA A 32 -13.13 14.12 -34.64
C ALA A 32 -13.02 15.19 -35.74
N GLY A 33 -12.45 14.82 -36.89
CA GLY A 33 -12.15 15.70 -38.01
C GLY A 33 -10.75 16.32 -38.01
N THR A 34 -9.92 16.05 -37.00
CA THR A 34 -8.50 16.47 -36.96
C THR A 34 -7.73 15.85 -38.12
N ARG A 35 -6.85 16.61 -38.77
CA ARG A 35 -6.01 16.12 -39.87
C ARG A 35 -4.56 15.98 -39.45
N VAL A 36 -3.94 14.84 -39.74
CA VAL A 36 -2.57 14.53 -39.36
C VAL A 36 -1.74 14.23 -40.60
N SER A 37 -0.63 14.95 -40.77
CA SER A 37 0.35 14.69 -41.83
C SER A 37 1.39 13.68 -41.33
N TYR A 38 1.54 12.55 -42.03
CA TYR A 38 2.48 11.47 -41.67
C TYR A 38 3.13 10.88 -42.93
N GLY A 39 4.48 10.86 -42.94
CA GLY A 39 5.24 10.46 -44.12
C GLY A 39 4.93 11.34 -45.34
N ALA A 40 4.51 10.72 -46.44
CA ALA A 40 4.10 11.44 -47.66
C ALA A 40 2.58 11.69 -47.76
N GLY A 41 1.80 11.30 -46.75
CA GLY A 41 0.34 11.32 -46.76
C GLY A 41 -0.28 12.19 -45.67
N GLU A 42 -1.61 12.29 -45.73
CA GLU A 42 -2.45 12.92 -44.71
C GLU A 42 -3.67 12.03 -44.48
N PHE A 43 -4.11 11.90 -43.23
CA PHE A 43 -5.36 11.25 -42.86
C PHE A 43 -6.18 12.12 -41.91
N GLU A 44 -7.49 11.88 -41.88
CA GLU A 44 -8.44 12.54 -40.97
C GLU A 44 -8.81 11.56 -39.86
N VAL A 45 -8.80 12.01 -38.62
CA VAL A 45 -9.18 11.22 -37.44
C VAL A 45 -10.71 11.25 -37.32
N PRO A 46 -11.43 10.13 -37.51
CA PRO A 46 -12.90 10.16 -37.62
C PRO A 46 -13.63 10.24 -36.27
N HIS A 47 -12.97 9.85 -35.19
CA HIS A 47 -13.51 9.82 -33.83
C HIS A 47 -12.59 10.56 -32.87
N THR A 48 -13.10 10.99 -31.72
CA THR A 48 -12.25 11.65 -30.73
C THR A 48 -11.27 10.65 -30.11
N VAL A 49 -9.97 10.83 -30.33
CA VAL A 49 -8.91 10.01 -29.73
C VAL A 49 -8.37 10.73 -28.50
N LEU A 50 -8.37 10.05 -27.35
CA LEU A 50 -7.87 10.63 -26.11
C LEU A 50 -6.34 10.58 -26.04
N GLU A 51 -5.75 11.44 -25.21
CA GLU A 51 -4.33 11.34 -24.88
C GLU A 51 -3.99 9.98 -24.25
N GLY A 52 -2.84 9.42 -24.60
CA GLY A 52 -2.41 8.07 -24.21
C GLY A 52 -3.10 6.94 -24.99
N HIS A 53 -4.23 7.21 -25.63
CA HIS A 53 -4.92 6.25 -26.47
C HIS A 53 -4.32 6.14 -27.87
N ARG A 54 -4.79 5.16 -28.63
CA ARG A 54 -4.10 4.66 -29.82
C ARG A 54 -4.89 4.87 -31.10
N PHE A 55 -4.21 5.25 -32.17
CA PHE A 55 -4.80 5.40 -33.51
C PHE A 55 -3.91 4.79 -34.59
N ALA A 56 -4.52 4.25 -35.64
CA ALA A 56 -3.78 3.63 -36.74
C ALA A 56 -3.06 4.69 -37.59
N VAL A 57 -1.84 4.41 -38.03
CA VAL A 57 -1.07 5.30 -38.94
C VAL A 57 -0.98 4.77 -40.36
N GLU A 58 -1.36 3.52 -40.57
CA GLU A 58 -1.42 2.83 -41.86
C GLU A 58 -2.64 1.89 -41.91
N PRO A 59 -3.07 1.41 -43.10
CA PRO A 59 -4.18 0.47 -43.20
C PRO A 59 -3.86 -0.87 -42.54
N ILE A 60 -4.77 -1.39 -41.71
CA ILE A 60 -4.66 -2.69 -41.04
C ILE A 60 -5.87 -3.55 -41.45
N PRO A 61 -5.69 -4.52 -42.36
CA PRO A 61 -6.77 -5.40 -42.81
C PRO A 61 -7.38 -6.25 -41.69
N GLU A 62 -8.63 -6.67 -41.86
CA GLU A 62 -9.28 -7.65 -40.97
C GLU A 62 -8.39 -8.89 -40.77
N GLY A 63 -8.19 -9.29 -39.52
CA GLY A 63 -7.39 -10.45 -39.16
C GLY A 63 -5.87 -10.21 -39.11
N GLU A 64 -5.38 -9.02 -39.44
CA GLU A 64 -3.97 -8.63 -39.23
C GLU A 64 -3.71 -8.10 -37.82
N ASP A 65 -2.44 -8.10 -37.43
CA ASP A 65 -2.01 -7.73 -36.08
C ASP A 65 -1.84 -6.21 -35.92
N LEU A 66 -2.27 -5.68 -34.78
CA LEU A 66 -1.92 -4.35 -34.30
C LEU A 66 -0.62 -4.47 -33.48
N LEU A 67 0.38 -3.69 -33.85
CA LEU A 67 1.75 -3.80 -33.36
C LEU A 67 2.12 -2.65 -32.41
N SER A 68 2.87 -3.00 -31.36
CA SER A 68 3.53 -2.05 -30.46
C SER A 68 4.89 -2.63 -30.08
N TRP A 69 5.97 -1.86 -30.29
CA TRP A 69 7.36 -2.34 -30.21
C TRP A 69 7.65 -3.58 -31.08
N GLY A 70 6.98 -3.69 -32.23
CA GLY A 70 7.09 -4.81 -33.17
C GLY A 70 6.47 -6.11 -32.66
N LEU A 71 5.64 -6.05 -31.60
CA LEU A 71 4.95 -7.20 -31.04
C LEU A 71 3.43 -7.00 -31.14
N PRO A 72 2.66 -8.08 -31.43
CA PRO A 72 1.21 -8.00 -31.51
C PRO A 72 0.61 -7.76 -30.14
N PHE A 73 -0.28 -6.76 -30.03
CA PHE A 73 -1.11 -6.55 -28.84
C PHE A 73 -2.60 -6.73 -29.13
N GLY A 74 -2.99 -6.69 -30.40
CA GLY A 74 -4.37 -6.83 -30.82
C GLY A 74 -4.45 -7.45 -32.20
N ARG A 75 -5.63 -7.96 -32.56
CA ARG A 75 -5.94 -8.46 -33.89
C ARG A 75 -7.19 -7.79 -34.43
N ALA A 76 -7.10 -7.24 -35.64
CA ALA A 76 -8.17 -6.48 -36.25
C ALA A 76 -9.43 -7.35 -36.46
N LEU A 77 -10.58 -6.84 -36.06
CA LEU A 77 -11.90 -7.47 -36.25
C LEU A 77 -12.58 -7.03 -37.55
N VAL A 78 -12.14 -5.90 -38.09
CA VAL A 78 -12.59 -5.27 -39.31
C VAL A 78 -11.38 -4.55 -39.93
N ASP A 79 -11.48 -4.13 -41.19
CA ASP A 79 -10.47 -3.24 -41.77
C ASP A 79 -10.39 -1.93 -40.98
N ILE A 80 -9.18 -1.56 -40.55
CA ILE A 80 -8.88 -0.32 -39.81
C ILE A 80 -8.11 0.63 -40.75
N SER A 81 -8.62 1.84 -40.92
CA SER A 81 -8.02 2.88 -41.76
C SER A 81 -7.07 3.79 -40.97
N PRO A 82 -6.08 4.43 -41.61
CA PRO A 82 -5.27 5.46 -40.96
C PRO A 82 -6.15 6.56 -40.34
N GLY A 83 -5.87 6.91 -39.09
CA GLY A 83 -6.65 7.85 -38.28
C GLY A 83 -7.70 7.19 -37.39
N ASP A 84 -8.09 5.94 -37.65
CA ASP A 84 -9.07 5.24 -36.84
C ASP A 84 -8.57 5.04 -35.41
N TYR A 85 -9.46 5.31 -34.46
CA TYR A 85 -9.24 5.03 -33.05
C TYR A 85 -9.22 3.51 -32.83
N ALA A 86 -8.07 2.94 -32.48
CA ALA A 86 -7.95 1.54 -32.11
C ALA A 86 -8.66 1.31 -30.76
N CYS A 87 -9.73 0.52 -30.75
CA CYS A 87 -10.58 0.27 -29.59
C CYS A 87 -11.00 -1.21 -29.51
N ASN A 88 -10.75 -1.84 -28.36
CA ASN A 88 -11.33 -3.14 -28.01
C ASN A 88 -12.61 -2.95 -27.15
N GLU A 89 -13.33 -4.04 -26.87
CA GLU A 89 -14.57 -4.02 -26.09
C GLU A 89 -14.38 -3.43 -24.69
N LYS A 90 -13.25 -3.77 -24.05
CA LYS A 90 -12.91 -3.37 -22.69
C LYS A 90 -12.72 -1.85 -22.58
N ILE A 91 -11.95 -1.26 -23.49
CA ILE A 91 -11.71 0.19 -23.54
C ILE A 91 -13.01 0.94 -23.83
N LEU A 92 -13.80 0.50 -24.81
CA LEU A 92 -15.07 1.16 -25.11
C LEU A 92 -16.03 1.12 -23.93
N ARG A 93 -16.10 0.01 -23.21
CA ARG A 93 -16.91 -0.10 -21.99
C ARG A 93 -16.47 0.90 -20.92
N VAL A 94 -15.17 0.92 -20.59
CA VAL A 94 -14.62 1.84 -19.58
C VAL A 94 -14.89 3.31 -19.94
N LEU A 95 -14.69 3.67 -21.21
CA LEU A 95 -14.96 5.03 -21.69
C LEU A 95 -16.46 5.37 -21.62
N ARG A 96 -17.35 4.47 -22.06
CA ARG A 96 -18.80 4.70 -22.00
C ARG A 96 -19.32 4.78 -20.57
N GLU A 97 -18.91 3.87 -19.69
CA GLU A 97 -19.29 3.90 -18.27
C GLU A 97 -18.91 5.23 -17.60
N ARG A 98 -17.75 5.79 -17.96
CA ARG A 98 -17.30 7.09 -17.47
C ARG A 98 -18.08 8.25 -18.05
N PHE A 99 -18.24 8.29 -19.37
CA PHE A 99 -18.69 9.49 -20.09
C PHE A 99 -20.19 9.51 -20.41
N ASP A 100 -20.90 8.37 -20.43
CA ASP A 100 -22.36 8.27 -20.71
C ASP A 100 -23.26 8.27 -19.44
N ALA A 101 -22.71 8.38 -18.22
CA ALA A 101 -23.52 8.40 -16.99
C ALA A 101 -24.41 9.67 -16.86
N PRO A 102 -25.62 9.62 -16.25
CA PRO A 102 -26.59 10.73 -16.28
C PRO A 102 -26.10 12.06 -15.68
N ALA A 103 -26.67 13.16 -16.17
CA ALA A 103 -26.36 14.56 -15.85
C ALA A 103 -26.78 15.02 -14.44
N GLY A 104 -26.21 14.39 -13.40
CA GLY A 104 -26.33 14.84 -12.00
C GLY A 104 -25.07 15.52 -11.43
N ARG A 105 -24.00 15.65 -12.23
CA ARG A 105 -22.76 16.32 -11.86
C ARG A 105 -22.75 17.74 -12.44
N SER A 106 -22.42 18.74 -11.63
CA SER A 106 -22.28 20.11 -12.10
C SER A 106 -21.02 20.22 -12.98
N ASP A 107 -21.11 20.93 -14.11
CA ASP A 107 -20.03 21.05 -15.10
C ASP A 107 -18.78 21.81 -14.59
N GLY A 108 -18.77 22.25 -13.32
CA GLY A 108 -17.69 23.06 -12.71
C GLY A 108 -16.80 22.31 -11.71
N GLU A 109 -17.12 21.06 -11.37
CA GLU A 109 -16.28 20.22 -10.53
C GLU A 109 -15.61 19.16 -11.41
N ASP A 110 -14.28 19.25 -11.58
CA ASP A 110 -13.43 18.18 -12.13
C ASP A 110 -12.77 17.44 -10.96
N PRO A 111 -13.52 16.64 -10.16
CA PRO A 111 -13.01 15.98 -8.97
C PRO A 111 -11.97 14.89 -9.28
N GLU A 112 -11.78 14.55 -10.56
CA GLU A 112 -10.81 13.58 -11.05
C GLU A 112 -9.51 14.23 -11.57
N GLY A 113 -9.42 15.56 -11.63
CA GLY A 113 -8.38 16.23 -12.42
C GLY A 113 -8.29 15.66 -13.84
N THR A 114 -9.44 15.26 -14.41
CA THR A 114 -9.48 14.63 -15.73
C THR A 114 -8.99 15.57 -16.81
N SER A 115 -9.14 16.89 -16.67
CA SER A 115 -8.41 17.92 -17.45
C SER A 115 -7.00 17.48 -17.86
N ASP A 116 -6.35 16.73 -16.99
CA ASP A 116 -4.98 16.28 -17.07
C ASP A 116 -4.84 14.73 -17.07
N GLN A 117 -5.55 14.00 -17.92
CA GLN A 117 -5.32 12.55 -18.07
C GLN A 117 -3.99 12.19 -18.79
N GLY A 118 -3.11 13.16 -19.07
CA GLY A 118 -1.85 12.92 -19.78
C GLY A 118 -0.76 14.00 -19.67
N GLY A 119 -0.71 14.79 -18.61
CA GLY A 119 0.42 15.66 -18.32
C GLY A 119 0.25 17.11 -18.75
N GLY A 120 -0.72 17.79 -18.15
CA GLY A 120 -0.95 19.22 -18.04
C GLY A 120 -1.15 19.98 -19.35
N ARG A 121 -1.43 19.30 -20.47
CA ARG A 121 -1.55 19.96 -21.79
C ARG A 121 -2.93 20.43 -22.18
N VAL A 122 -3.97 20.23 -21.36
CA VAL A 122 -5.32 20.75 -21.64
C VAL A 122 -5.76 21.71 -20.52
N PRO A 123 -5.70 23.04 -20.74
CA PRO A 123 -6.03 24.06 -19.74
C PRO A 123 -7.49 24.08 -19.23
N ASP A 124 -8.35 23.11 -19.60
CA ASP A 124 -9.80 23.33 -19.65
C ASP A 124 -10.69 22.13 -19.24
N GLY A 125 -10.14 21.06 -18.66
CA GLY A 125 -10.99 19.90 -18.31
C GLY A 125 -11.32 19.00 -19.50
N TYR A 126 -11.64 17.74 -19.22
CA TYR A 126 -12.45 16.97 -20.17
C TYR A 126 -13.85 17.55 -20.15
N ARG A 127 -14.14 18.48 -21.07
CA ARG A 127 -15.53 18.90 -21.28
C ARG A 127 -16.32 17.69 -21.77
N ARG A 128 -17.33 17.31 -20.98
CA ARG A 128 -18.28 16.21 -21.23
C ARG A 128 -19.07 16.37 -22.53
N ALA A 129 -19.06 17.57 -23.12
CA ALA A 129 -19.73 17.88 -24.37
C ALA A 129 -19.06 17.13 -25.55
N SER A 130 -19.73 16.04 -25.95
CA SER A 130 -19.58 15.24 -27.19
C SER A 130 -18.20 14.61 -27.46
N LEU A 131 -17.86 13.57 -26.69
CA LEU A 131 -16.88 12.56 -27.14
C LEU A 131 -17.52 11.72 -28.26
N ASP A 132 -17.03 11.86 -29.48
CA ASP A 132 -17.43 11.00 -30.60
C ASP A 132 -16.60 9.71 -30.55
N LEU A 133 -17.15 8.66 -29.94
CA LEU A 133 -16.49 7.35 -29.81
C LEU A 133 -16.94 6.38 -30.91
N PRO A 134 -16.09 5.41 -31.30
CA PRO A 134 -16.48 4.35 -32.22
C PRO A 134 -17.75 3.59 -31.75
N GLY A 135 -18.61 3.22 -32.70
CA GLY A 135 -19.86 2.50 -32.42
C GLY A 135 -19.65 1.10 -31.85
N GLY A 136 -18.53 0.45 -32.17
CA GLY A 136 -18.15 -0.87 -31.67
C GLY A 136 -16.63 -1.08 -31.71
N PRO A 137 -16.13 -2.20 -31.14
CA PRO A 137 -14.71 -2.51 -31.14
C PRO A 137 -14.23 -2.82 -32.57
N ASN A 138 -13.03 -2.37 -32.92
CA ASN A 138 -12.38 -2.69 -34.19
C ASN A 138 -11.23 -3.68 -34.07
N PHE A 139 -10.83 -4.04 -32.84
CA PHE A 139 -9.88 -5.13 -32.59
C PHE A 139 -10.22 -5.92 -31.32
N ARG A 140 -9.63 -7.11 -31.20
CA ARG A 140 -9.63 -7.94 -29.98
C ARG A 140 -8.20 -8.12 -29.45
N ASP A 141 -8.04 -8.31 -28.15
CA ASP A 141 -6.73 -8.56 -27.54
C ASP A 141 -6.03 -9.76 -28.24
N ALA A 142 -4.73 -9.63 -28.50
CA ALA A 142 -3.94 -10.72 -29.08
C ALA A 142 -3.81 -11.87 -28.06
N GLU A 143 -3.80 -13.11 -28.56
CA GLU A 143 -3.56 -14.27 -27.70
C GLU A 143 -2.09 -14.28 -27.25
N LEU A 144 -1.89 -14.41 -25.94
CA LEU A 144 -0.56 -14.61 -25.36
C LEU A 144 -0.12 -16.05 -25.59
N GLU A 145 0.59 -16.28 -26.68
CA GLU A 145 1.26 -17.57 -26.87
C GLU A 145 2.40 -17.72 -25.84
N PRO A 146 2.44 -18.83 -25.08
CA PRO A 146 3.55 -19.10 -24.16
C PRO A 146 4.90 -19.02 -24.88
N TYR A 147 5.85 -18.31 -24.29
CA TYR A 147 7.19 -18.25 -24.85
C TYR A 147 7.88 -19.62 -24.74
N VAL A 148 8.25 -20.19 -25.88
CA VAL A 148 9.03 -21.43 -25.95
C VAL A 148 10.49 -21.09 -26.18
N LEU A 149 11.35 -21.46 -25.24
CA LEU A 149 12.79 -21.30 -25.38
C LEU A 149 13.33 -22.28 -26.44
N ASP A 150 13.83 -21.73 -27.55
CA ASP A 150 14.59 -22.50 -28.54
C ASP A 150 16.02 -22.75 -28.01
N GLU A 151 16.19 -23.87 -27.29
CA GLU A 151 17.49 -24.24 -26.72
C GLU A 151 18.53 -24.60 -27.80
N GLU A 152 18.11 -25.16 -28.93
CA GLU A 152 19.03 -25.54 -30.01
C GLU A 152 19.58 -24.31 -30.74
N GLY A 153 18.74 -23.30 -30.93
CA GLY A 153 19.11 -22.01 -31.53
C GLY A 153 19.70 -20.99 -30.55
N PHE A 154 19.74 -21.29 -29.24
CA PHE A 154 20.11 -20.33 -28.22
C PHE A 154 21.55 -19.81 -28.38
N ARG A 155 21.71 -18.49 -28.30
CA ARG A 155 23.03 -17.83 -28.32
C ARG A 155 23.20 -16.97 -27.06
N PRO A 156 24.24 -17.22 -26.25
CA PRO A 156 24.58 -16.37 -25.12
C PRO A 156 24.68 -14.89 -25.49
N GLY A 157 24.01 -14.06 -24.71
CA GLY A 157 24.03 -12.62 -24.84
C GLY A 157 25.41 -12.03 -24.55
N GLN A 158 25.72 -10.92 -25.20
CA GLN A 158 26.92 -10.10 -24.90
C GLN A 158 26.53 -8.95 -23.99
N GLN A 159 27.33 -8.73 -22.94
CA GLN A 159 27.15 -7.57 -22.07
C GLN A 159 27.74 -6.32 -22.72
N VAL A 160 27.16 -5.17 -22.43
CA VAL A 160 27.68 -3.87 -22.86
C VAL A 160 29.15 -3.68 -22.44
N PRO A 161 29.98 -3.03 -23.27
CA PRO A 161 31.39 -2.84 -22.94
C PRO A 161 31.53 -1.91 -21.73
N PRO A 162 32.46 -2.23 -20.80
CA PRO A 162 32.71 -1.36 -19.66
C PRO A 162 33.19 0.02 -20.13
N ARG A 163 32.97 1.04 -19.30
CA ARG A 163 33.55 2.36 -19.55
C ARG A 163 35.07 2.31 -19.42
N ASP A 164 35.77 2.98 -20.34
CA ASP A 164 37.22 3.12 -20.30
C ASP A 164 37.71 3.86 -19.04
N THR A 165 36.92 4.85 -18.59
CA THR A 165 37.16 5.59 -17.34
C THR A 165 35.92 5.50 -16.46
N PRO A 166 35.89 4.57 -15.49
CA PRO A 166 34.81 4.46 -14.54
C PRO A 166 34.61 5.75 -13.74
N ARG A 167 33.36 6.07 -13.42
CA ARG A 167 32.96 7.21 -12.59
C ARG A 167 33.01 6.87 -11.10
N THR A 168 32.94 7.90 -10.26
CA THR A 168 32.93 7.81 -8.80
C THR A 168 31.71 8.54 -8.22
N PHE A 169 31.40 8.26 -6.96
CA PHE A 169 30.46 9.01 -6.12
C PHE A 169 31.00 9.08 -4.68
N THR A 170 30.49 9.96 -3.83
CA THR A 170 30.93 10.03 -2.41
C THR A 170 30.00 9.26 -1.48
N GLY A 171 30.46 8.16 -0.90
CA GLY A 171 29.64 7.25 -0.09
C GLY A 171 30.32 6.75 1.18
N TYR A 172 29.57 5.98 1.98
CA TYR A 172 30.03 5.40 3.24
C TYR A 172 30.52 3.97 3.03
N ARG A 173 31.83 3.75 2.92
CA ARG A 173 32.38 2.40 2.77
C ARG A 173 32.11 1.55 4.02
N ARG A 174 31.55 0.36 3.83
CA ARG A 174 31.23 -0.60 4.90
C ARG A 174 32.18 -1.79 4.92
N GLY A 175 32.38 -2.35 6.11
CA GLY A 175 33.14 -3.58 6.31
C GLY A 175 32.42 -4.84 5.82
N GLY A 176 33.08 -6.00 5.93
CA GLY A 176 32.45 -7.31 5.70
C GLY A 176 31.92 -7.57 4.28
N GLY A 177 32.33 -6.79 3.29
CA GLY A 177 31.84 -6.91 1.91
C GLY A 177 30.41 -6.39 1.72
N ARG A 178 29.89 -5.58 2.65
CA ARG A 178 28.54 -4.97 2.56
C ARG A 178 28.43 -3.94 1.42
N GLY A 179 29.55 -3.41 0.94
CA GLY A 179 29.62 -2.42 -0.14
C GLY A 179 29.70 -0.99 0.38
N VAL A 180 29.09 -0.06 -0.35
CA VAL A 180 29.12 1.38 -0.04
C VAL A 180 27.71 1.92 0.14
N GLY A 181 27.47 2.60 1.25
CA GLY A 181 26.21 3.28 1.51
C GLY A 181 26.13 4.62 0.79
N THR A 182 25.00 4.92 0.16
CA THR A 182 24.65 6.29 -0.28
C THR A 182 24.13 7.13 0.89
N ARG A 183 23.71 6.46 1.97
CA ARG A 183 23.22 7.03 3.24
C ARG A 183 23.80 6.28 4.45
N ASN A 184 23.57 6.81 5.64
CA ASN A 184 24.02 6.29 6.92
C ASN A 184 22.91 6.44 7.97
N TYR A 185 22.01 5.47 8.02
CA TYR A 185 20.86 5.44 8.93
C TYR A 185 21.07 4.49 10.10
N VAL A 186 20.51 4.82 11.26
CA VAL A 186 20.23 3.82 12.30
C VAL A 186 18.83 3.27 12.08
N VAL A 187 18.70 1.95 11.98
CA VAL A 187 17.43 1.28 11.70
C VAL A 187 16.89 0.59 12.95
N VAL A 188 15.63 0.88 13.29
CA VAL A 188 14.85 0.12 14.27
C VAL A 188 13.95 -0.86 13.52
N LEU A 189 14.23 -2.15 13.63
CA LEU A 189 13.59 -3.21 12.87
C LEU A 189 12.62 -3.99 13.76
N GLY A 190 11.31 -3.90 13.49
CA GLY A 190 10.37 -4.85 14.06
C GLY A 190 10.50 -6.18 13.33
N VAL A 191 10.71 -7.29 14.06
CA VAL A 191 10.88 -8.61 13.42
C VAL A 191 9.56 -9.17 12.88
N ASN A 192 8.43 -8.73 13.43
CA ASN A 192 7.10 -9.05 12.91
C ASN A 192 6.12 -7.88 13.10
N SER A 193 4.94 -7.98 12.49
CA SER A 193 3.91 -6.93 12.49
C SER A 193 3.37 -6.55 13.86
N ARG A 194 3.49 -7.41 14.88
CA ARG A 194 3.05 -7.07 16.25
C ARG A 194 3.90 -5.97 16.90
N LEU A 195 5.06 -5.66 16.31
CA LEU A 195 6.00 -4.66 16.81
C LEU A 195 5.82 -3.29 16.14
N THR A 196 4.92 -3.17 15.14
CA THR A 196 4.71 -1.93 14.38
C THR A 196 4.40 -0.73 15.28
N GLY A 197 3.53 -0.91 16.29
CA GLY A 197 3.22 0.15 17.25
C GLY A 197 4.43 0.59 18.07
N PHE A 198 5.22 -0.38 18.55
CA PHE A 198 6.42 -0.13 19.36
C PHE A 198 7.52 0.61 18.57
N VAL A 199 7.89 0.11 17.39
CA VAL A 199 9.00 0.70 16.62
C VAL A 199 8.66 2.09 16.07
N ARG A 200 7.38 2.34 15.75
CA ARG A 200 6.91 3.69 15.37
C ARG A 200 6.91 4.66 16.55
N ALA A 201 6.56 4.19 17.76
CA ALA A 201 6.68 5.01 18.97
C ALA A 201 8.15 5.35 19.27
N LEU A 202 9.06 4.39 19.09
CA LEU A 202 10.50 4.63 19.28
C LEU A 202 11.04 5.63 18.26
N GLU A 203 10.75 5.48 16.96
CA GLU A 203 11.12 6.44 15.92
C GLU A 203 10.60 7.85 16.26
N TRP A 204 9.35 7.95 16.70
CA TRP A 204 8.74 9.22 17.09
C TRP A 204 9.46 9.89 18.26
N GLU A 205 9.79 9.15 19.32
CA GLU A 205 10.49 9.69 20.48
C GLU A 205 11.97 10.01 20.23
N MET A 206 12.56 9.43 19.18
CA MET A 206 13.93 9.68 18.74
C MET A 206 14.02 10.72 17.62
N ASN A 207 12.88 11.29 17.19
CA ASN A 207 12.84 12.29 16.13
C ASN A 207 13.69 13.53 16.49
N GLY A 208 14.56 13.94 15.58
CA GLY A 208 15.49 15.07 15.76
C GLY A 208 16.80 14.74 16.49
N VAL A 209 16.98 13.52 17.02
CA VAL A 209 18.24 13.12 17.69
C VAL A 209 19.41 13.12 16.70
N SER A 210 19.19 12.67 15.46
CA SER A 210 20.22 12.65 14.41
C SER A 210 20.72 14.03 14.00
N ASP A 211 19.95 15.10 14.25
CA ASP A 211 20.32 16.47 13.86
C ASP A 211 21.60 16.98 14.56
N ALA A 212 22.00 16.32 15.66
CA ALA A 212 23.24 16.59 16.38
C ALA A 212 24.48 15.90 15.76
N TYR A 213 24.31 15.04 14.76
CA TYR A 213 25.37 14.21 14.19
C TYR A 213 25.50 14.43 12.68
N GLU A 214 26.64 14.96 12.24
CA GLU A 214 26.88 15.39 10.85
C GLU A 214 26.75 14.25 9.83
N ASN A 215 27.21 13.04 10.18
CA ASN A 215 27.24 11.89 9.28
C ASN A 215 26.08 10.92 9.46
N VAL A 216 25.08 11.24 10.29
CA VAL A 216 23.92 10.36 10.52
C VAL A 216 22.71 10.93 9.78
N ASP A 217 22.26 10.23 8.73
CA ASP A 217 21.17 10.70 7.88
C ASP A 217 19.79 10.63 8.58
N GLY A 218 19.66 9.77 9.60
CA GLY A 218 18.46 9.68 10.43
C GLY A 218 18.38 8.40 11.27
N ILE A 219 17.36 8.36 12.12
CA ILE A 219 16.91 7.15 12.84
C ILE A 219 15.53 6.81 12.28
N VAL A 220 15.38 5.64 11.66
CA VAL A 220 14.14 5.25 10.97
C VAL A 220 13.70 3.86 11.39
N CYS A 221 12.38 3.63 11.40
CA CYS A 221 11.83 2.32 11.66
C CYS A 221 11.48 1.54 10.39
N VAL A 222 11.59 0.21 10.49
CA VAL A 222 10.99 -0.74 9.57
C VAL A 222 9.81 -1.37 10.29
N ALA A 223 8.63 -0.80 10.02
CA ALA A 223 7.34 -1.35 10.42
C ALA A 223 6.65 -1.98 9.20
N HIS A 224 6.31 -3.27 9.28
CA HIS A 224 5.77 -4.06 8.17
C HIS A 224 4.60 -4.96 8.64
N THR A 225 3.94 -5.66 7.72
CA THR A 225 2.66 -6.36 7.94
C THR A 225 2.77 -7.87 8.18
N GLU A 226 3.99 -8.39 8.31
CA GLU A 226 4.26 -9.82 8.15
C GLU A 226 4.68 -10.51 9.46
N GLY A 227 4.39 -11.81 9.54
CA GLY A 227 4.89 -12.69 10.60
C GLY A 227 4.22 -12.54 11.96
N GLY A 228 3.08 -11.83 12.07
CA GLY A 228 2.37 -11.65 13.34
C GLY A 228 1.29 -12.70 13.66
N GLU A 229 1.15 -13.76 12.87
CA GLU A 229 0.21 -14.87 13.12
C GLU A 229 0.87 -15.98 13.96
N GLY A 230 0.06 -16.81 14.63
CA GLY A 230 0.57 -17.92 15.44
C GLY A 230 1.11 -19.09 14.62
N ARG A 231 0.68 -19.20 13.36
CA ARG A 231 1.16 -20.23 12.42
C ARG A 231 2.49 -19.84 11.78
N THR A 232 3.20 -20.83 11.26
CA THR A 232 4.31 -20.56 10.34
C THR A 232 3.75 -19.95 9.04
N PRO A 233 4.21 -18.76 8.61
CA PRO A 233 3.73 -18.14 7.39
C PRO A 233 4.31 -18.85 6.15
N ASN A 234 3.59 -18.83 5.04
CA ASN A 234 4.02 -19.48 3.80
C ASN A 234 5.18 -18.71 3.13
N ASN A 235 5.29 -17.41 3.40
CA ASN A 235 6.39 -16.56 2.95
C ASN A 235 7.59 -16.53 3.93
N LEU A 236 7.71 -17.44 4.91
CA LEU A 236 8.72 -17.36 5.98
C LEU A 236 10.15 -17.12 5.46
N ASP A 237 10.59 -17.91 4.48
CA ASP A 237 11.94 -17.79 3.93
C ASP A 237 12.15 -16.43 3.22
N LEU A 238 11.14 -15.91 2.53
CA LEU A 238 11.16 -14.57 1.94
C LEU A 238 11.28 -13.48 3.02
N LEU A 239 10.50 -13.62 4.11
CA LEU A 239 10.49 -12.69 5.22
C LEU A 239 11.85 -12.64 5.93
N LEU A 240 12.39 -13.78 6.36
CA LEU A 240 13.68 -13.84 7.05
C LEU A 240 14.83 -13.33 6.18
N ARG A 241 14.79 -13.64 4.87
CA ARG A 241 15.76 -13.09 3.90
C ARG A 241 15.68 -11.59 3.77
N THR A 242 14.45 -11.05 3.73
CA THR A 242 14.20 -9.61 3.62
C THR A 242 14.72 -8.87 4.85
N LEU A 243 14.38 -9.37 6.05
CA LEU A 243 14.83 -8.79 7.31
C LEU A 243 16.36 -8.86 7.44
N GLY A 244 16.98 -10.01 7.12
CA GLY A 244 18.44 -10.14 7.14
C GLY A 244 19.14 -9.22 6.13
N GLY A 245 18.54 -9.05 4.95
CA GLY A 245 18.99 -8.11 3.92
C GLY A 245 18.93 -6.66 4.36
N PHE A 246 17.86 -6.25 5.04
CA PHE A 246 17.76 -4.91 5.62
C PHE A 246 18.85 -4.66 6.65
N MET A 247 19.12 -5.61 7.56
CA MET A 247 20.14 -5.46 8.60
C MET A 247 21.54 -5.18 8.02
N VAL A 248 21.88 -5.77 6.88
CA VAL A 248 23.22 -5.63 6.28
C VAL A 248 23.29 -4.68 5.10
N ASN A 249 22.17 -4.07 4.68
CA ASN A 249 22.15 -3.11 3.58
C ASN A 249 23.20 -2.00 3.83
N PRO A 250 23.99 -1.58 2.83
CA PRO A 250 25.09 -0.65 3.06
C PRO A 250 24.66 0.75 3.53
N ASN A 251 23.38 1.14 3.38
CA ASN A 251 22.85 2.38 3.94
C ASN A 251 22.60 2.33 5.46
N VAL A 252 22.67 1.14 6.07
CA VAL A 252 22.46 0.94 7.50
C VAL A 252 23.78 1.08 8.26
N GLY A 253 23.90 2.10 9.08
CA GLY A 253 25.02 2.32 9.98
C GLY A 253 24.97 1.42 11.21
N ALA A 254 23.78 1.24 11.80
CA ALA A 254 23.51 0.32 12.90
C ALA A 254 22.06 -0.17 12.87
N VAL A 255 21.76 -1.31 13.49
CA VAL A 255 20.40 -1.88 13.50
C VAL A 255 20.00 -2.50 14.85
N LEU A 256 18.85 -2.09 15.37
CA LEU A 256 18.19 -2.69 16.52
C LEU A 256 17.03 -3.57 16.05
N ALA A 257 17.19 -4.90 16.09
CA ALA A 257 16.13 -5.86 15.78
C ALA A 257 15.32 -6.18 17.04
N ILE A 258 14.01 -5.96 17.00
CA ILE A 258 13.11 -6.07 18.14
C ILE A 258 12.07 -7.16 17.90
N ASP A 259 11.91 -8.06 18.87
CA ASP A 259 10.81 -9.01 18.91
C ASP A 259 10.03 -8.96 20.22
N GLY A 260 8.91 -9.68 20.25
CA GLY A 260 8.08 -9.83 21.43
C GLY A 260 8.56 -10.92 22.38
N GLY A 261 9.84 -11.28 22.45
CA GLY A 261 10.40 -12.27 23.40
C GLY A 261 9.83 -13.69 23.38
N GLU A 262 8.89 -13.98 22.48
CA GLU A 262 8.31 -15.30 22.24
C GLU A 262 9.22 -16.07 21.29
N GLU A 263 9.46 -17.36 21.58
CA GLU A 263 10.11 -18.24 20.60
C GLU A 263 9.11 -18.60 19.49
N GLY A 264 9.50 -18.43 18.23
CA GLY A 264 8.65 -18.71 17.09
C GLY A 264 9.40 -18.70 15.77
N ALA A 265 8.65 -18.95 14.68
CA ALA A 265 9.22 -18.93 13.33
C ALA A 265 9.72 -17.54 12.92
N VAL A 266 9.11 -16.47 13.44
CA VAL A 266 9.44 -15.07 13.15
C VAL A 266 9.82 -14.33 14.45
N ALA A 267 11.00 -14.64 14.95
CA ALA A 267 11.59 -14.08 16.17
C ALA A 267 13.09 -13.80 15.99
N ASN A 268 13.69 -13.05 16.90
CA ASN A 268 15.11 -12.65 16.85
C ASN A 268 16.04 -13.86 16.69
N GLY A 269 15.77 -14.96 17.41
CA GLY A 269 16.56 -16.19 17.32
C GLY A 269 16.50 -16.85 15.94
N ALA A 270 15.35 -16.80 15.26
CA ALA A 270 15.19 -17.32 13.91
C ALA A 270 15.90 -16.42 12.88
N LEU A 271 15.75 -15.11 13.01
CA LEU A 271 16.42 -14.13 12.14
C LEU A 271 17.94 -14.21 12.24
N ARG A 272 18.48 -14.26 13.47
CA ARG A 272 19.93 -14.41 13.71
C ARG A 272 20.46 -15.68 13.05
N ARG A 273 19.81 -16.82 13.30
CA ARG A 273 20.21 -18.11 12.73
C ARG A 273 20.15 -18.10 11.21
N TYR A 274 19.07 -17.56 10.63
CA TYR A 274 18.94 -17.43 9.19
C TYR A 274 20.09 -16.60 8.60
N ALA A 275 20.41 -15.46 9.21
CA ALA A 275 21.49 -14.58 8.78
C ALA A 275 22.86 -15.30 8.83
N GLU A 276 23.15 -16.02 9.91
CA GLU A 276 24.39 -16.80 10.08
C GLU A 276 24.50 -17.94 9.05
N GLU A 277 23.44 -18.75 8.88
CA GLU A 277 23.40 -19.88 7.95
C GLU A 277 23.56 -19.46 6.48
N HIS A 278 23.08 -18.27 6.13
CA HIS A 278 23.13 -17.73 4.77
C HIS A 278 24.29 -16.74 4.54
N GLY A 279 25.19 -16.60 5.52
CA GLY A 279 26.43 -15.83 5.40
C GLY A 279 26.22 -14.31 5.28
N TYR A 280 25.21 -13.78 5.97
CA TYR A 280 25.04 -12.34 6.14
C TYR A 280 26.13 -11.80 7.07
N PRO A 281 26.84 -10.71 6.72
CA PRO A 281 27.98 -10.21 7.50
C PRO A 281 27.52 -9.36 8.70
N LEU A 282 26.81 -9.99 9.65
CA LEU A 282 26.31 -9.31 10.86
C LEU A 282 27.43 -8.71 11.71
N ASP A 283 28.60 -9.34 11.78
CA ASP A 283 29.77 -8.82 12.51
C ASP A 283 30.32 -7.51 11.94
N ALA A 284 29.89 -7.10 10.73
CA ALA A 284 30.28 -5.86 10.08
C ALA A 284 29.22 -4.75 10.19
N VAL A 285 28.23 -4.91 11.06
CA VAL A 285 27.24 -3.90 11.41
C VAL A 285 27.08 -3.86 12.93
N PRO A 286 27.21 -2.69 13.59
CA PRO A 286 26.73 -2.51 14.95
C PRO A 286 25.25 -2.91 15.03
N HIS A 287 24.95 -3.94 15.81
CA HIS A 287 23.59 -4.47 15.89
C HIS A 287 23.28 -5.06 17.25
N GLU A 288 22.00 -5.08 17.59
CA GLU A 288 21.46 -5.78 18.75
C GLU A 288 20.14 -6.46 18.40
N PHE A 289 19.93 -7.63 19.00
CA PHE A 289 18.66 -8.33 18.99
C PHE A 289 18.05 -8.20 20.38
N MET A 290 17.04 -7.35 20.50
CA MET A 290 16.38 -7.03 21.76
C MET A 290 15.00 -7.69 21.82
N SER A 291 14.75 -8.41 22.91
CA SER A 291 13.41 -8.92 23.22
C SER A 291 12.75 -8.00 24.23
N LEU A 292 11.53 -7.56 23.93
CA LEU A 292 10.70 -6.81 24.88
C LEU A 292 10.39 -7.71 26.08
N GLU A 293 10.48 -7.25 27.32
CA GLU A 293 10.36 -8.10 28.54
C GLU A 293 9.60 -7.42 29.68
N GLY A 294 9.46 -6.10 29.64
CA GLY A 294 8.87 -5.31 30.72
C GLY A 294 7.63 -4.54 30.27
N SER A 295 7.35 -3.46 30.98
CA SER A 295 6.34 -2.50 30.54
C SER A 295 6.77 -1.81 29.24
N PHE A 296 5.78 -1.34 28.48
CA PHE A 296 6.01 -0.62 27.22
C PHE A 296 7.00 0.55 27.39
N ARG A 297 6.85 1.34 28.47
CA ARG A 297 7.73 2.48 28.78
C ARG A 297 9.16 2.07 29.11
N ALA A 298 9.33 1.02 29.91
CA ALA A 298 10.65 0.54 30.31
C ALA A 298 11.43 0.00 29.11
N ASP A 299 10.75 -0.76 28.25
CA ASP A 299 11.35 -1.29 27.04
C ASP A 299 11.68 -0.20 26.02
N LEU A 300 10.83 0.84 25.88
CA LEU A 300 11.15 2.00 25.04
C LEU A 300 12.43 2.69 25.51
N GLU A 301 12.61 2.94 26.81
CA GLU A 301 13.82 3.57 27.34
C GLU A 301 15.07 2.71 27.12
N ARG A 302 14.96 1.38 27.26
CA ARG A 302 16.06 0.45 26.95
C ARG A 302 16.45 0.52 25.48
N ALA A 303 15.47 0.51 24.57
CA ALA A 303 15.71 0.62 23.13
C ALA A 303 16.34 1.96 22.74
N LYS A 304 15.91 3.08 23.34
CA LYS A 304 16.54 4.39 23.15
C LYS A 304 17.99 4.42 23.60
N SER A 305 18.27 3.90 24.80
CA SER A 305 19.63 3.84 25.33
C SER A 305 20.55 3.11 24.36
N GLN A 306 20.09 1.97 23.83
CA GLN A 306 20.86 1.20 22.86
C GLN A 306 21.14 1.97 21.58
N VAL A 307 20.15 2.67 21.03
CA VAL A 307 20.35 3.53 19.85
C VAL A 307 21.35 4.66 20.13
N MET A 308 21.24 5.30 21.30
CA MET A 308 22.14 6.39 21.71
C MET A 308 23.60 5.94 21.83
N ASP A 309 23.84 4.72 22.30
CA ASP A 309 25.19 4.16 22.47
C ASP A 309 25.93 3.99 21.13
N TRP A 310 25.21 3.85 20.01
CA TRP A 310 25.81 3.75 18.67
C TRP A 310 26.03 5.09 17.98
N MET A 311 25.41 6.17 18.42
CA MET A 311 25.34 7.41 17.62
C MET A 311 26.72 7.97 17.28
N GLU A 312 27.67 7.97 18.23
CA GLU A 312 29.05 8.43 17.99
C GLU A 312 29.83 7.50 17.03
N GLU A 313 29.64 6.19 17.16
CA GLU A 313 30.29 5.21 16.26
C GLU A 313 29.76 5.35 14.83
N VAL A 314 28.45 5.45 14.66
CA VAL A 314 27.82 5.63 13.35
C VAL A 314 28.22 6.98 12.73
N ASN A 315 28.31 8.03 13.55
CA ASN A 315 28.74 9.36 13.11
C ASN A 315 30.23 9.42 12.71
N ALA A 316 31.07 8.51 13.19
CA ALA A 316 32.48 8.47 12.81
C ALA A 316 32.72 8.02 11.35
N ALA A 317 31.72 7.41 10.71
CA ALA A 317 31.79 7.03 9.30
C ALA A 317 31.61 8.24 8.38
N GLY A 318 32.72 8.82 7.90
CA GLY A 318 32.69 9.89 6.89
C GLY A 318 32.53 9.36 5.46
N ARG A 319 32.01 10.20 4.56
CA ARG A 319 31.95 9.89 3.12
C ARG A 319 33.37 9.88 2.51
N THR A 320 33.64 8.91 1.65
CA THR A 320 34.87 8.80 0.86
C THR A 320 34.54 8.76 -0.63
N GLU A 321 35.52 9.03 -1.50
CA GLU A 321 35.34 8.82 -2.95
C GLU A 321 35.34 7.31 -3.25
N GLU A 322 34.26 6.84 -3.86
CA GLU A 322 33.93 5.43 -4.05
C GLU A 322 33.66 5.14 -5.54
N PRO A 323 34.09 3.99 -6.07
CA PRO A 323 33.84 3.66 -7.46
C PRO A 323 32.34 3.41 -7.70
N LEU A 324 31.83 3.84 -8.86
CA LEU A 324 30.42 3.66 -9.21
C LEU A 324 30.02 2.18 -9.37
N SER A 325 30.99 1.26 -9.42
CA SER A 325 30.75 -0.18 -9.34
C SER A 325 30.07 -0.63 -8.03
N GLU A 326 30.09 0.21 -6.99
CA GLU A 326 29.41 -0.05 -5.71
C GLU A 326 27.95 0.44 -5.70
N LEU A 327 27.49 1.11 -6.77
CA LEU A 327 26.11 1.53 -6.92
C LEU A 327 25.24 0.35 -7.38
N LYS A 328 24.17 0.08 -6.62
CA LYS A 328 23.18 -0.95 -6.91
C LYS A 328 21.80 -0.31 -6.93
N ILE A 329 21.22 -0.19 -8.12
CA ILE A 329 19.92 0.47 -8.32
C ILE A 329 18.78 -0.54 -8.40
N GLY A 330 17.70 -0.29 -7.65
CA GLY A 330 16.41 -0.95 -7.85
C GLY A 330 15.58 -0.21 -8.89
N LEU A 331 14.97 -0.91 -9.83
CA LEU A 331 14.13 -0.35 -10.89
C LEU A 331 12.68 -0.74 -10.60
N GLN A 332 11.83 0.24 -10.35
CA GLN A 332 10.44 0.02 -9.95
C GLN A 332 9.48 0.88 -10.76
N CYS A 333 8.32 0.32 -11.11
CA CYS A 333 7.16 1.06 -11.61
C CYS A 333 6.17 1.32 -10.47
N GLY A 334 5.37 2.38 -10.59
CA GLY A 334 4.16 2.53 -9.77
C GLY A 334 2.92 2.72 -10.64
N GLY A 335 2.26 3.87 -10.53
CA GLY A 335 1.11 4.21 -11.37
C GLY A 335 1.48 4.36 -12.86
N SER A 336 1.57 3.24 -13.59
CA SER A 336 1.89 3.17 -15.02
C SER A 336 0.79 3.77 -15.89
N ASP A 337 1.20 4.42 -16.98
CA ASP A 337 0.36 5.04 -18.01
C ASP A 337 0.83 4.62 -19.41
N ALA A 338 0.13 5.09 -20.45
CA ALA A 338 0.51 4.80 -21.84
C ALA A 338 1.91 5.30 -22.24
N PHE A 339 2.45 6.31 -21.55
CA PHE A 339 3.73 6.92 -21.88
C PHE A 339 4.91 6.30 -21.14
N SER A 340 4.67 5.51 -20.09
CA SER A 340 5.69 4.87 -19.26
C SER A 340 6.71 4.10 -20.09
N GLY A 341 6.25 3.29 -21.05
CA GLY A 341 7.11 2.53 -21.97
C GLY A 341 7.82 3.37 -23.05
N VAL A 342 7.48 4.65 -23.21
CA VAL A 342 7.99 5.55 -24.25
C VAL A 342 8.94 6.60 -23.68
N SER A 343 8.72 7.08 -22.45
CA SER A 343 9.54 8.12 -21.81
C SER A 343 10.32 7.60 -20.59
N ALA A 344 9.67 7.45 -19.43
CA ALA A 344 10.36 7.20 -18.15
C ALA A 344 11.11 5.86 -18.12
N ASN A 345 10.49 4.77 -18.57
CA ASN A 345 11.11 3.44 -18.54
C ASN A 345 12.36 3.35 -19.44
N PRO A 346 12.34 3.81 -20.71
CA PRO A 346 13.56 3.82 -21.52
C PRO A 346 14.62 4.80 -21.00
N LEU A 347 14.25 5.92 -20.36
CA LEU A 347 15.23 6.81 -19.71
C LEU A 347 15.94 6.10 -18.54
N VAL A 348 15.18 5.42 -17.69
CA VAL A 348 15.73 4.56 -16.62
C VAL A 348 16.59 3.43 -17.21
N GLY A 349 16.16 2.81 -18.30
CA GLY A 349 16.95 1.79 -19.01
C GLY A 349 18.29 2.33 -19.51
N TRP A 350 18.30 3.55 -20.06
CA TRP A 350 19.52 4.23 -20.50
C TRP A 350 20.49 4.45 -19.34
N VAL A 351 20.02 4.94 -18.20
CA VAL A 351 20.87 5.16 -17.02
C VAL A 351 21.33 3.84 -16.41
N SER A 352 20.47 2.82 -16.40
CA SER A 352 20.82 1.47 -15.93
C SER A 352 21.95 0.86 -16.76
N LYS A 353 21.95 1.08 -18.09
CA LYS A 353 23.05 0.71 -18.97
C LYS A 353 24.35 1.39 -18.52
N GLU A 354 24.35 2.69 -18.27
CA GLU A 354 25.56 3.39 -17.81
C GLU A 354 26.03 2.90 -16.43
N VAL A 355 25.13 2.58 -15.50
CA VAL A 355 25.50 1.96 -14.20
C VAL A 355 26.20 0.61 -14.42
N VAL A 356 25.65 -0.26 -15.27
CA VAL A 356 26.25 -1.56 -15.61
C VAL A 356 27.61 -1.37 -16.31
N ARG A 357 27.75 -0.39 -17.21
CA ARG A 357 29.04 -0.08 -17.88
C ARG A 357 30.12 0.40 -16.90
N ASN A 358 29.75 0.97 -15.76
CA ASN A 358 30.68 1.34 -14.69
C ASN A 358 30.92 0.19 -13.69
N GLY A 359 30.36 -1.00 -13.93
CA GLY A 359 30.50 -2.17 -13.08
C GLY A 359 29.50 -2.27 -11.93
N GLY A 360 28.51 -1.36 -11.87
CA GLY A 360 27.44 -1.38 -10.88
C GLY A 360 26.38 -2.44 -11.20
N ALA A 361 25.32 -2.47 -10.40
CA ALA A 361 24.19 -3.39 -10.59
C ALA A 361 22.87 -2.64 -10.82
N ALA A 362 22.02 -3.20 -11.68
CA ALA A 362 20.64 -2.77 -11.86
C ALA A 362 19.71 -3.97 -11.67
N ASN A 363 18.63 -3.79 -10.90
CA ASN A 363 17.67 -4.85 -10.57
C ASN A 363 16.28 -4.49 -11.08
N LEU A 364 15.79 -5.23 -12.07
CA LEU A 364 14.39 -5.21 -12.49
C LEU A 364 13.61 -6.27 -11.71
N ALA A 365 12.42 -5.95 -11.24
CA ALA A 365 11.56 -6.88 -10.52
C ALA A 365 10.20 -7.00 -11.22
N GLU A 366 9.10 -7.16 -10.48
CA GLU A 366 7.71 -7.06 -10.98
C GLU A 366 7.37 -8.19 -11.96
N THR A 367 7.29 -9.44 -11.48
CA THR A 367 7.14 -10.63 -12.34
C THR A 367 5.84 -10.62 -13.14
N ASP A 368 4.73 -10.22 -12.51
CA ASP A 368 3.43 -10.08 -13.17
C ASP A 368 3.45 -8.99 -14.26
N GLU A 369 4.22 -7.91 -14.04
CA GLU A 369 4.41 -6.84 -15.03
C GLU A 369 5.33 -7.24 -16.20
N LEU A 370 5.89 -8.45 -16.24
CA LEU A 370 6.68 -8.93 -17.38
C LEU A 370 6.03 -10.09 -18.15
N ILE A 371 4.82 -10.50 -17.76
CA ILE A 371 4.07 -11.54 -18.46
C ILE A 371 3.67 -11.03 -19.85
N GLY A 372 4.08 -11.73 -20.90
CA GLY A 372 3.92 -11.30 -22.29
C GLY A 372 5.10 -10.47 -22.84
N ALA A 373 6.09 -10.13 -22.00
CA ALA A 373 7.32 -9.43 -22.43
C ALA A 373 8.55 -10.35 -22.53
N GLU A 374 8.36 -11.67 -22.44
CA GLU A 374 9.44 -12.67 -22.42
C GLU A 374 10.33 -12.56 -23.67
N ARG A 375 9.72 -12.33 -24.84
CA ARG A 375 10.44 -12.11 -26.11
C ARG A 375 11.40 -10.93 -26.05
N TYR A 376 11.05 -9.88 -25.31
CA TYR A 376 11.90 -8.71 -25.14
C TYR A 376 13.02 -8.97 -24.13
N VAL A 377 12.68 -9.52 -22.96
CA VAL A 377 13.63 -9.77 -21.87
C VAL A 377 14.70 -10.79 -22.30
N LEU A 378 14.29 -11.88 -22.94
CA LEU A 378 15.16 -13.00 -23.31
C LEU A 378 15.96 -12.77 -24.59
N LYS A 379 15.76 -11.63 -25.28
CA LYS A 379 16.54 -11.28 -26.48
C LYS A 379 18.05 -11.16 -26.21
N ASN A 380 18.43 -10.73 -25.00
CA ASN A 380 19.82 -10.63 -24.57
C ASN A 380 19.96 -11.14 -23.13
N VAL A 381 20.22 -12.44 -22.98
CA VAL A 381 20.35 -13.13 -21.69
C VAL A 381 21.64 -13.95 -21.66
N ARG A 382 22.27 -14.04 -20.49
CA ARG A 382 23.59 -14.64 -20.30
C ARG A 382 23.72 -16.05 -20.86
N ASP A 383 22.80 -16.93 -20.48
CA ASP A 383 22.82 -18.34 -20.82
C ASP A 383 21.40 -18.94 -20.75
N ALA A 384 21.25 -20.16 -21.28
CA ALA A 384 19.97 -20.86 -21.29
C ALA A 384 19.46 -21.17 -19.87
N GLU A 385 20.36 -21.30 -18.88
CA GLU A 385 19.98 -21.50 -17.48
C GLU A 385 19.29 -20.26 -16.89
N THR A 386 19.85 -19.08 -17.14
CA THR A 386 19.26 -17.80 -16.75
C THR A 386 17.89 -17.61 -17.43
N ALA A 387 17.78 -17.96 -18.73
CA ALA A 387 16.52 -17.92 -19.45
C ALA A 387 15.47 -18.88 -18.84
N ARG A 388 15.86 -20.12 -18.53
CA ARG A 388 14.98 -21.10 -17.86
C ARG A 388 14.54 -20.62 -16.48
N ARG A 389 15.43 -19.99 -15.70
CA ARG A 389 15.09 -19.46 -14.37
C ARG A 389 14.06 -18.33 -14.48
N PHE A 390 14.22 -17.42 -15.46
CA PHE A 390 13.24 -16.35 -15.74
C PHE A 390 11.85 -16.92 -16.06
N LEU A 391 11.77 -17.84 -17.03
CA LEU A 391 10.51 -18.47 -17.42
C LEU A 391 9.89 -19.25 -16.25
N GLY A 392 10.71 -19.96 -15.47
CA GLY A 392 10.25 -20.66 -14.28
C GLY A 392 9.67 -19.73 -13.23
N THR A 393 10.19 -18.52 -13.07
CA THR A 393 9.63 -17.51 -12.16
C THR A 393 8.24 -17.05 -12.62
N VAL A 394 8.07 -16.78 -13.92
CA VAL A 394 6.77 -16.44 -14.51
C VAL A 394 5.74 -17.54 -14.25
N GLU A 395 6.09 -18.80 -14.52
CA GLU A 395 5.16 -19.92 -14.31
C GLU A 395 4.81 -20.13 -12.82
N ARG A 396 5.79 -20.05 -11.91
CA ARG A 396 5.54 -20.14 -10.46
C ARG A 396 4.64 -19.01 -9.95
N PHE A 397 4.76 -17.82 -10.53
CA PHE A 397 3.92 -16.68 -10.16
C PHE A 397 2.46 -16.92 -10.61
N LYS A 398 2.26 -17.32 -11.87
CA LYS A 398 0.92 -17.66 -12.41
C LYS A 398 0.25 -18.77 -11.61
N GLU A 399 1.00 -19.82 -11.26
CA GLU A 399 0.50 -20.92 -10.43
C GLU A 399 0.03 -20.43 -9.05
N ARG A 400 0.86 -19.62 -8.37
CA ARG A 400 0.55 -19.08 -7.05
C ARG A 400 -0.70 -18.20 -7.06
N VAL A 401 -0.83 -17.34 -8.06
CA VAL A 401 -2.01 -16.48 -8.25
C VAL A 401 -3.26 -17.33 -8.56
N GLY A 402 -3.11 -18.40 -9.35
CA GLY A 402 -4.18 -19.35 -9.67
C GLY A 402 -4.76 -20.08 -8.45
N TRP A 403 -3.97 -20.35 -7.41
CA TRP A 403 -4.48 -20.95 -6.16
C TRP A 403 -5.50 -20.07 -5.41
N HIS A 404 -5.57 -18.80 -5.79
CA HIS A 404 -6.41 -17.78 -5.18
C HIS A 404 -7.59 -17.34 -6.08
N GLY A 405 -7.78 -17.99 -7.23
CA GLY A 405 -8.89 -17.69 -8.16
C GLY A 405 -8.63 -16.50 -9.09
N HIS A 406 -7.36 -16.12 -9.27
CA HIS A 406 -6.96 -15.00 -10.11
C HIS A 406 -6.08 -15.46 -11.27
N THR A 407 -6.00 -14.64 -12.32
CA THR A 407 -5.01 -14.79 -13.38
C THR A 407 -4.13 -13.55 -13.42
N ALA A 408 -2.82 -13.72 -13.64
CA ALA A 408 -1.91 -12.57 -13.68
C ALA A 408 -2.15 -11.70 -14.94
N GLU A 409 -2.77 -12.28 -15.96
CA GLU A 409 -3.23 -11.62 -17.18
C GLU A 409 -4.42 -10.66 -16.97
N ASP A 410 -5.10 -10.68 -15.81
CA ASP A 410 -6.19 -9.75 -15.47
C ASP A 410 -5.70 -8.31 -15.17
N ASN A 411 -4.38 -8.09 -15.13
CA ASN A 411 -3.71 -6.79 -15.13
C ASN A 411 -3.63 -6.30 -16.60
N PRO A 412 -4.17 -5.13 -17.03
CA PRO A 412 -4.22 -3.84 -16.34
C PRO A 412 -5.55 -3.47 -15.67
N SER A 413 -5.51 -2.62 -14.64
CA SER A 413 -6.68 -2.15 -13.88
C SER A 413 -7.61 -1.22 -14.70
N GLY A 414 -8.83 -0.96 -14.20
CA GLY A 414 -9.77 -0.02 -14.83
C GLY A 414 -9.17 1.39 -15.06
N GLY A 415 -8.41 1.90 -14.09
CA GLY A 415 -7.72 3.19 -14.21
C GLY A 415 -6.57 3.19 -15.23
N ASN A 416 -5.93 2.04 -15.48
CA ASN A 416 -4.93 1.93 -16.55
C ASN A 416 -5.60 1.88 -17.93
N ASN A 417 -6.73 1.16 -18.05
CA ASN A 417 -7.52 1.10 -19.28
C ASN A 417 -7.98 2.50 -19.71
N LEU A 418 -8.46 3.32 -18.77
CA LEU A 418 -8.86 4.71 -19.02
C LEU A 418 -7.73 5.60 -19.56
N ARG A 419 -6.47 5.22 -19.29
CA ARG A 419 -5.26 5.98 -19.66
C ARG A 419 -4.50 5.35 -20.82
N GLY A 420 -5.16 4.50 -21.62
CA GLY A 420 -4.58 3.96 -22.85
C GLY A 420 -3.66 2.74 -22.68
N LEU A 421 -3.70 2.04 -21.54
CA LEU A 421 -3.08 0.70 -21.37
C LEU A 421 -4.14 -0.39 -21.56
N TYR A 422 -4.22 -0.97 -22.75
CA TYR A 422 -5.37 -1.78 -23.19
C TYR A 422 -5.38 -3.21 -22.66
N ASN A 423 -4.19 -3.80 -22.52
CA ASN A 423 -4.00 -5.19 -22.12
C ASN A 423 -2.59 -5.42 -21.56
N ILE A 424 -2.39 -6.61 -21.00
CA ILE A 424 -1.15 -7.01 -20.34
C ILE A 424 0.06 -6.91 -21.28
N SER A 425 -0.07 -7.30 -22.56
CA SER A 425 1.05 -7.25 -23.51
C SER A 425 1.65 -5.85 -23.63
N ILE A 426 0.82 -4.82 -23.83
CA ILE A 426 1.29 -3.43 -23.90
C ILE A 426 1.94 -3.00 -22.60
N LYS A 427 1.30 -3.31 -21.46
CA LYS A 427 1.81 -2.94 -20.14
C LYS A 427 3.18 -3.58 -19.91
N SER A 428 3.29 -4.88 -20.15
CA SER A 428 4.49 -5.64 -19.86
C SER A 428 5.67 -5.30 -20.75
N ILE A 429 5.42 -5.10 -22.05
CA ILE A 429 6.50 -4.64 -22.95
C ILE A 429 6.97 -3.25 -22.51
N GLY A 430 6.05 -2.36 -22.14
CA GLY A 430 6.37 -1.06 -21.58
C GLY A 430 7.21 -1.14 -20.30
N ALA A 431 6.84 -2.00 -19.35
CA ALA A 431 7.57 -2.24 -18.11
C ALA A 431 8.99 -2.80 -18.39
N ALA A 432 9.11 -3.72 -19.34
CA ALA A 432 10.38 -4.33 -19.74
C ALA A 432 11.39 -3.31 -20.32
N ARG A 433 10.93 -2.14 -20.82
CA ARG A 433 11.80 -1.05 -21.32
C ARG A 433 12.72 -0.46 -20.25
N LYS A 434 12.49 -0.73 -18.97
CA LYS A 434 13.45 -0.43 -17.88
C LYS A 434 14.77 -1.20 -18.05
N LYS A 435 14.79 -2.25 -18.88
CA LYS A 435 16.00 -2.90 -19.38
C LYS A 435 16.31 -2.39 -20.78
N ASP A 436 17.42 -1.67 -20.95
CA ASP A 436 17.91 -1.29 -22.27
C ASP A 436 18.14 -2.57 -23.15
N PRO A 437 17.75 -2.58 -24.44
CA PRO A 437 17.95 -3.73 -25.33
C PRO A 437 19.40 -4.23 -25.42
N GLU A 438 20.39 -3.34 -25.32
CA GLU A 438 21.81 -3.68 -25.38
C GLU A 438 22.31 -4.37 -24.11
N VAL A 439 21.63 -4.15 -22.97
CA VAL A 439 22.02 -4.72 -21.69
C VAL A 439 21.58 -6.18 -21.60
N ARG A 440 22.52 -7.03 -21.21
CA ARG A 440 22.30 -8.46 -21.01
C ARG A 440 21.77 -8.73 -19.61
N VAL A 441 20.73 -9.55 -19.48
CA VAL A 441 20.32 -10.11 -18.18
C VAL A 441 21.37 -11.12 -17.72
N ASP A 442 22.06 -10.82 -16.63
CA ASP A 442 23.16 -11.63 -16.10
C ASP A 442 22.70 -12.70 -15.12
N ARG A 443 21.65 -12.39 -14.35
CA ARG A 443 21.14 -13.24 -13.26
C ARG A 443 19.64 -13.04 -13.10
N VAL A 444 18.97 -14.14 -12.77
CA VAL A 444 17.62 -14.15 -12.19
C VAL A 444 17.79 -14.59 -10.74
N ILE A 445 17.16 -13.92 -9.79
CA ILE A 445 17.30 -14.16 -8.35
C ILE A 445 15.92 -14.29 -7.68
N GLU A 446 15.86 -14.99 -6.54
CA GLU A 446 14.63 -15.02 -5.73
C GLU A 446 14.41 -13.66 -5.03
N TYR A 447 13.19 -13.42 -4.57
CA TYR A 447 12.85 -12.23 -3.77
C TYR A 447 13.82 -12.06 -2.59
N ALA A 448 14.42 -10.87 -2.48
CA ALA A 448 15.42 -10.49 -1.47
C ALA A 448 16.77 -11.24 -1.49
N GLU A 449 17.06 -12.05 -2.52
CA GLU A 449 18.35 -12.73 -2.66
C GLU A 449 19.49 -11.70 -2.89
N PRO A 450 20.59 -11.74 -2.11
CA PRO A 450 21.66 -10.74 -2.23
C PRO A 450 22.26 -10.62 -3.64
N MET A 451 22.32 -9.39 -4.16
CA MET A 451 23.00 -9.07 -5.42
C MET A 451 24.53 -9.10 -5.25
N ARG A 452 25.15 -10.21 -5.68
CA ARG A 452 26.59 -10.46 -5.60
C ARG A 452 27.30 -10.10 -6.91
N GLY A 453 27.87 -8.89 -6.94
CA GLY A 453 28.62 -8.33 -8.09
C GLY A 453 27.77 -7.46 -9.01
N GLY A 454 28.42 -6.78 -9.96
CA GLY A 454 27.76 -5.94 -10.95
C GLY A 454 27.02 -6.73 -12.04
N GLY A 455 26.24 -6.01 -12.85
CA GLY A 455 25.45 -6.58 -13.95
C GLY A 455 23.96 -6.27 -13.84
N PHE A 456 23.17 -6.85 -14.75
CA PHE A 456 21.71 -6.70 -14.74
C PHE A 456 21.03 -7.91 -14.13
N TYR A 457 20.19 -7.67 -13.13
CA TYR A 457 19.46 -8.66 -12.36
C TYR A 457 17.97 -8.58 -12.70
N PHE A 458 17.33 -9.73 -12.72
CA PHE A 458 15.88 -9.84 -12.58
C PHE A 458 15.55 -10.52 -11.25
N MET A 459 14.63 -9.97 -10.46
CA MET A 459 14.21 -10.53 -9.16
C MET A 459 12.73 -10.95 -9.20
N ASP A 460 12.43 -12.18 -8.73
CA ASP A 460 11.04 -12.60 -8.50
C ASP A 460 10.39 -11.69 -7.43
N SER A 461 9.25 -11.09 -7.77
CA SER A 461 8.47 -10.21 -6.89
C SER A 461 7.07 -9.98 -7.47
N PRO A 462 6.09 -9.54 -6.65
CA PRO A 462 4.87 -8.95 -7.17
C PRO A 462 5.17 -7.57 -7.77
N GLY A 463 4.24 -7.05 -8.56
CA GLY A 463 4.24 -5.71 -9.14
C GLY A 463 3.83 -4.64 -8.14
N ASN A 464 3.25 -5.02 -7.00
CA ASN A 464 3.01 -4.11 -5.88
C ASN A 464 4.29 -3.35 -5.48
N ASP A 465 4.24 -2.03 -5.64
CA ASP A 465 5.39 -1.13 -5.60
C ASP A 465 6.28 -1.31 -4.36
N LEU A 466 5.66 -1.28 -3.18
CA LEU A 466 6.39 -1.29 -1.91
C LEU A 466 6.89 -2.68 -1.56
N GLU A 467 6.12 -3.72 -1.88
CA GLU A 467 6.53 -5.10 -1.68
C GLU A 467 7.72 -5.46 -2.58
N SER A 468 7.72 -5.04 -3.85
CA SER A 468 8.85 -5.21 -4.76
C SER A 468 10.10 -4.47 -4.28
N VAL A 469 9.98 -3.18 -3.95
CA VAL A 469 11.10 -2.34 -3.48
C VAL A 469 11.74 -2.90 -2.22
N ALA A 470 10.96 -3.42 -1.26
CA ALA A 470 11.50 -4.07 -0.08
C ALA A 470 12.46 -5.23 -0.44
N GLY A 471 12.08 -6.07 -1.42
CA GLY A 471 12.96 -7.13 -1.92
C GLY A 471 14.22 -6.58 -2.56
N GLN A 472 14.13 -5.51 -3.36
CA GLN A 472 15.28 -4.89 -4.02
C GLN A 472 16.27 -4.29 -3.00
N VAL A 473 15.76 -3.61 -1.98
CA VAL A 473 16.56 -3.03 -0.89
C VAL A 473 17.22 -4.13 -0.06
N ALA A 474 16.49 -5.18 0.29
CA ALA A 474 17.06 -6.33 1.01
C ALA A 474 18.11 -7.09 0.18
N SER A 475 17.97 -7.10 -1.15
CA SER A 475 18.98 -7.62 -2.08
C SER A 475 20.25 -6.76 -2.14
N GLY A 476 20.23 -5.57 -1.51
CA GLY A 476 21.36 -4.67 -1.37
C GLY A 476 21.31 -3.42 -2.24
N ALA A 477 20.16 -3.08 -2.83
CA ALA A 477 20.01 -1.79 -3.51
C ALA A 477 20.26 -0.64 -2.53
N ASN A 478 21.11 0.31 -2.95
CA ASN A 478 21.45 1.53 -2.20
C ASN A 478 20.92 2.79 -2.88
N MET A 479 20.12 2.64 -3.94
CA MET A 479 19.31 3.68 -4.56
C MET A 479 18.14 3.04 -5.32
N ILE A 480 17.02 3.75 -5.44
CA ILE A 480 15.84 3.29 -6.18
C ILE A 480 15.53 4.30 -7.29
N PHE A 481 15.24 3.80 -8.49
CA PHE A 481 14.59 4.55 -9.56
C PHE A 481 13.13 4.14 -9.64
N PHE A 482 12.25 5.12 -9.47
CA PHE A 482 10.83 4.90 -9.41
C PHE A 482 10.13 5.64 -10.55
N THR A 483 9.64 4.91 -11.55
CA THR A 483 8.93 5.50 -12.70
C THR A 483 7.45 5.60 -12.42
N THR A 484 6.82 6.71 -12.78
CA THR A 484 5.39 6.89 -12.53
C THR A 484 4.72 7.82 -13.53
N GLY A 485 3.55 7.43 -14.04
CA GLY A 485 2.72 8.28 -14.89
C GLY A 485 1.79 9.21 -14.11
N ASN A 486 1.31 8.75 -12.95
CA ASN A 486 0.38 9.54 -12.14
C ASN A 486 1.07 10.41 -11.07
N GLY A 487 2.37 10.22 -10.83
CA GLY A 487 3.09 10.95 -9.80
C GLY A 487 3.07 10.24 -8.45
N SER A 488 3.51 8.98 -8.43
CA SER A 488 3.67 8.25 -7.18
C SER A 488 4.71 8.87 -6.27
N ILE A 489 4.40 8.98 -4.98
CA ILE A 489 5.27 9.62 -3.97
C ILE A 489 6.06 8.58 -3.15
N THR A 490 6.02 7.32 -3.54
CA THR A 490 6.63 6.19 -2.82
C THR A 490 8.12 6.41 -2.57
N ASN A 491 8.56 6.30 -1.31
CA ASN A 491 9.97 6.27 -0.92
C ASN A 491 10.20 5.18 0.13
N PHE A 492 11.48 4.81 0.32
CA PHE A 492 11.91 3.81 1.29
C PHE A 492 12.69 4.48 2.44
N PRO A 493 12.54 4.04 3.71
CA PRO A 493 13.01 4.83 4.86
C PRO A 493 14.50 5.16 4.90
N PHE A 494 15.36 4.27 4.39
CA PHE A 494 16.82 4.43 4.43
C PHE A 494 17.49 4.30 3.06
N VAL A 495 16.74 4.30 1.97
CA VAL A 495 17.28 4.23 0.60
C VAL A 495 16.73 5.38 -0.24
N PRO A 496 17.58 6.21 -0.85
CA PRO A 496 17.11 7.35 -1.63
C PRO A 496 16.39 6.88 -2.90
N THR A 497 15.27 7.53 -3.19
CA THR A 497 14.43 7.24 -4.37
C THR A 497 14.41 8.45 -5.30
N ILE A 498 14.87 8.25 -6.55
CA ILE A 498 14.70 9.21 -7.65
C ILE A 498 13.40 8.88 -8.37
N LYS A 499 12.45 9.81 -8.35
CA LYS A 499 11.14 9.67 -9.01
C LYS A 499 11.14 10.31 -10.39
N VAL A 500 10.76 9.51 -11.39
CA VAL A 500 10.79 9.88 -12.81
C VAL A 500 9.38 9.89 -13.37
N VAL A 501 8.89 11.07 -13.76
CA VAL A 501 7.51 11.26 -14.26
C VAL A 501 7.46 11.20 -15.78
N THR A 502 6.44 10.54 -16.32
CA THR A 502 6.33 10.21 -17.75
C THR A 502 5.98 11.38 -18.66
N THR A 503 5.35 12.44 -18.12
CA THR A 503 4.79 13.57 -18.87
C THR A 503 5.13 14.92 -18.20
N THR A 504 5.30 15.97 -19.00
CA THR A 504 5.82 17.25 -18.53
C THR A 504 4.83 17.99 -17.62
N GLY A 505 3.55 18.08 -17.99
CA GLY A 505 2.62 18.83 -17.15
C GLY A 505 2.31 18.14 -15.82
N ARG A 506 2.42 16.80 -15.76
CA ARG A 506 2.35 16.08 -14.48
C ARG A 506 3.57 16.40 -13.61
N TYR A 507 4.75 16.46 -14.21
CA TYR A 507 5.95 16.92 -13.52
C TYR A 507 5.82 18.37 -13.02
N GLU A 508 5.25 19.28 -13.81
CA GLU A 508 5.04 20.67 -13.38
C GLU A 508 4.08 20.76 -12.20
N LEU A 509 2.95 20.05 -12.27
CA LEU A 509 1.95 19.95 -11.19
C LEU A 509 2.54 19.40 -9.89
N LEU A 510 3.44 18.41 -10.00
CA LEU A 510 4.02 17.69 -8.87
C LEU A 510 5.51 17.98 -8.69
N SER A 511 5.99 19.14 -9.14
CA SER A 511 7.42 19.49 -9.18
C SER A 511 8.07 19.55 -7.79
N LYS A 512 7.26 19.69 -6.74
CA LYS A 512 7.68 19.62 -5.33
C LYS A 512 7.81 18.18 -4.79
N ASP A 513 7.34 17.19 -5.54
CA ASP A 513 7.29 15.79 -5.16
C ASP A 513 8.03 14.88 -6.17
N MET A 514 8.58 15.42 -7.27
CA MET A 514 9.16 14.66 -8.39
C MET A 514 10.56 15.12 -8.76
N ASP A 515 11.47 14.18 -9.04
CA ASP A 515 12.89 14.48 -9.26
C ASP A 515 13.24 14.73 -10.74
N VAL A 516 12.59 14.02 -11.67
CA VAL A 516 12.94 14.03 -13.10
C VAL A 516 11.70 14.10 -13.99
N ASN A 517 11.75 14.99 -15.00
CA ASN A 517 10.77 15.07 -16.07
C ASN A 517 11.22 14.22 -17.29
N ALA A 518 10.68 13.00 -17.44
CA ALA A 518 10.89 12.22 -18.66
C ALA A 518 9.93 12.64 -19.80
N GLY A 519 8.87 13.39 -19.48
CA GLY A 519 7.95 13.98 -20.46
C GLY A 519 8.63 14.90 -21.47
N ALA A 520 9.78 15.47 -21.13
CA ALA A 520 10.62 16.21 -22.06
C ALA A 520 10.94 15.42 -23.34
N TYR A 521 10.99 14.09 -23.28
CA TYR A 521 11.13 13.24 -24.46
C TYR A 521 9.93 13.35 -25.41
N LEU A 522 8.73 13.36 -24.85
CA LEU A 522 7.48 13.58 -25.61
C LEU A 522 7.44 15.00 -26.20
N ASP A 523 8.16 15.94 -25.58
CA ASP A 523 8.26 17.35 -25.99
C ASP A 523 9.34 17.59 -27.05
N GLY A 524 10.04 16.53 -27.47
CA GLY A 524 11.03 16.57 -28.56
C GLY A 524 12.48 16.58 -28.10
N VAL A 525 12.77 16.51 -26.80
CA VAL A 525 14.14 16.38 -26.30
C VAL A 525 14.63 14.94 -26.53
N PRO A 526 15.76 14.72 -27.24
CA PRO A 526 16.25 13.38 -27.49
C PRO A 526 16.68 12.65 -26.22
N MET A 527 16.49 11.32 -26.19
CA MET A 527 16.92 10.47 -25.07
C MET A 527 18.44 10.58 -24.81
N ASP A 528 19.24 10.81 -25.84
CA ASP A 528 20.70 11.00 -25.74
C ASP A 528 21.12 12.31 -25.06
N GLU A 529 20.19 13.24 -24.87
CA GLU A 529 20.38 14.45 -24.07
C GLU A 529 19.87 14.26 -22.63
N LEU A 530 18.69 13.66 -22.48
CA LEU A 530 18.07 13.40 -21.16
C LEU A 530 18.86 12.36 -20.33
N GLY A 531 19.39 11.32 -20.98
CA GLY A 531 20.13 10.24 -20.33
C GLY A 531 21.34 10.75 -19.54
N PRO A 532 22.28 11.50 -20.15
CA PRO A 532 23.41 12.09 -19.45
C PRO A 532 23.00 12.97 -18.27
N GLU A 533 21.96 13.79 -18.41
CA GLU A 533 21.46 14.64 -17.32
C GLU A 533 20.98 13.80 -16.13
N MET A 534 20.15 12.78 -16.38
CA MET A 534 19.67 11.89 -15.33
C MET A 534 20.82 11.09 -14.69
N PHE A 535 21.84 10.70 -15.46
CA PHE A 535 23.01 10.01 -14.92
C PHE A 535 23.84 10.91 -13.98
N GLU A 536 24.02 12.19 -14.29
CA GLU A 536 24.68 13.12 -13.35
C GLU A 536 23.84 13.35 -12.08
N ARG A 537 22.51 13.46 -12.21
CA ARG A 537 21.59 13.51 -11.04
C ARG A 537 21.69 12.24 -10.18
N THR A 538 21.83 11.08 -10.80
CA THR A 538 22.05 9.80 -10.11
C THR A 538 23.32 9.84 -9.27
N ILE A 539 24.43 10.32 -9.84
CA ILE A 539 25.71 10.44 -9.13
C ILE A 539 25.59 11.45 -7.98
N ALA A 540 24.92 12.58 -8.19
CA ALA A 540 24.72 13.59 -7.16
C ALA A 540 23.90 13.05 -5.98
N ALA A 541 22.78 12.36 -6.25
CA ALA A 541 21.96 11.74 -5.22
C ALA A 541 22.72 10.65 -4.45
N ALA A 542 23.51 9.83 -5.14
CA ALA A 542 24.36 8.80 -4.52
C ALA A 542 25.43 9.43 -3.62
N SER A 543 25.93 10.60 -4.04
CA SER A 543 26.95 11.39 -3.34
C SER A 543 26.42 12.14 -2.10
N GLY A 544 25.10 12.13 -1.86
CA GLY A 544 24.50 12.70 -0.66
C GLY A 544 23.47 13.81 -0.92
N GLU A 545 23.24 14.20 -2.17
CA GLU A 545 22.15 15.13 -2.46
C GLU A 545 20.80 14.46 -2.14
N LYS A 546 19.99 15.12 -1.30
CA LYS A 546 18.67 14.62 -0.92
C LYS A 546 17.71 14.72 -2.09
N THR A 547 17.11 13.58 -2.47
CA THR A 547 16.01 13.53 -3.43
C THR A 547 14.80 14.26 -2.87
N VAL A 548 13.87 14.60 -3.75
CA VAL A 548 12.65 15.32 -3.37
C VAL A 548 11.84 14.53 -2.33
N GLY A 549 11.79 13.21 -2.45
CA GLY A 549 11.10 12.34 -1.49
C GLY A 549 11.70 12.36 -0.09
N GLU A 550 13.04 12.39 0.01
CA GLU A 550 13.74 12.51 1.29
C GLU A 550 13.45 13.85 1.97
N ARG A 551 13.32 14.93 1.20
CA ARG A 551 12.96 16.26 1.74
C ARG A 551 11.52 16.32 2.21
N ALA A 552 10.62 15.58 1.58
CA ALA A 552 9.20 15.52 1.96
C ALA A 552 8.98 14.78 3.30
N GLY A 553 9.92 13.95 3.74
CA GLY A 553 9.83 13.18 4.99
C GLY A 553 8.76 12.09 4.95
N HIS A 554 8.49 11.54 3.76
CA HIS A 554 7.53 10.45 3.53
C HIS A 554 8.26 9.19 3.09
N ALA A 555 8.03 8.07 3.77
CA ALA A 555 8.58 6.76 3.42
C ALA A 555 7.76 5.64 4.08
N GLN A 556 7.72 4.47 3.44
CA GLN A 556 6.93 3.33 3.91
C GLN A 556 7.63 2.01 3.58
N VAL A 557 7.24 0.95 4.29
CA VAL A 557 7.72 -0.41 4.04
C VAL A 557 6.53 -1.35 3.94
N SER A 558 6.54 -2.20 2.92
CA SER A 558 5.69 -3.38 2.83
C SER A 558 6.56 -4.54 2.39
N ILE A 559 6.43 -5.70 3.03
CA ILE A 559 7.14 -6.93 2.61
C ILE A 559 6.11 -7.79 1.88
N TRP A 560 6.55 -8.58 0.89
CA TRP A 560 5.65 -9.44 0.12
C TRP A 560 4.73 -10.27 1.02
N ARG A 561 3.44 -9.92 1.06
CA ARG A 561 2.54 -10.47 2.08
C ARG A 561 2.33 -11.96 1.94
N ASP A 562 2.18 -12.60 3.09
CA ASP A 562 1.88 -14.00 3.24
C ASP A 562 0.54 -14.37 2.59
N TRP A 563 0.54 -15.43 1.78
CA TRP A 563 -0.65 -15.97 1.13
C TRP A 563 -1.19 -17.15 1.94
N LYS A 564 -2.51 -17.34 2.01
CA LYS A 564 -3.10 -18.43 2.81
C LYS A 564 -3.16 -19.77 2.09
N ARG A 565 -3.11 -19.77 0.76
CA ARG A 565 -3.33 -20.96 -0.07
C ARG A 565 -2.02 -21.49 -0.60
N THR A 566 -1.80 -22.79 -0.46
CA THR A 566 -0.64 -23.50 -1.05
C THR A 566 -1.05 -24.42 -2.19
N GLY A 567 -2.29 -24.30 -2.67
CA GLY A 567 -2.88 -25.16 -3.70
C GLY A 567 -4.32 -24.75 -4.04
N PRO A 568 -4.89 -25.30 -5.14
CA PRO A 568 -6.22 -24.94 -5.64
C PRO A 568 -7.39 -25.63 -4.92
N GLU A 569 -7.15 -26.53 -3.95
CA GLU A 569 -8.18 -27.39 -3.37
C GLU A 569 -9.18 -26.64 -2.48
N GLY A 570 -10.46 -26.66 -2.80
CA GLY A 570 -11.47 -25.95 -2.01
C GLY A 570 -11.72 -24.50 -2.45
N LEU A 571 -11.13 -24.07 -3.58
CA LEU A 571 -11.28 -22.71 -4.09
C LEU A 571 -12.75 -22.35 -4.37
N LYS A 572 -13.50 -23.25 -5.01
CA LYS A 572 -14.92 -23.00 -5.33
C LYS A 572 -15.77 -22.85 -4.07
N GLU A 573 -15.51 -23.65 -3.04
CA GLU A 573 -16.22 -23.55 -1.76
C GLU A 573 -15.93 -22.22 -1.07
N LEU A 574 -14.70 -21.73 -1.12
CA LEU A 574 -14.31 -20.43 -0.55
C LEU A 574 -14.90 -19.26 -1.33
N GLU A 575 -14.89 -19.31 -2.66
CA GLU A 575 -15.47 -18.27 -3.53
C GLU A 575 -16.98 -18.13 -3.36
N ASN A 576 -17.66 -19.21 -2.99
CA ASN A 576 -19.12 -19.29 -2.87
C ASN A 576 -19.60 -19.46 -1.42
N ALA A 577 -18.75 -19.15 -0.43
CA ALA A 577 -19.13 -19.22 0.97
C ALA A 577 -20.31 -18.26 1.25
N PRO A 578 -21.39 -18.72 1.91
CA PRO A 578 -22.53 -17.86 2.20
C PRO A 578 -22.14 -16.80 3.24
N GLU A 579 -22.55 -15.56 3.01
CA GLU A 579 -22.37 -14.50 4.00
C GLU A 579 -23.38 -14.69 5.17
N PRO A 580 -22.98 -14.37 6.41
CA PRO A 580 -23.88 -14.29 7.55
C PRO A 580 -25.08 -13.34 7.32
N ASP A 581 -26.20 -13.64 7.96
CA ASP A 581 -27.47 -12.92 7.75
C ASP A 581 -27.59 -11.58 8.50
N GLY A 582 -26.66 -11.28 9.42
CA GLY A 582 -26.70 -10.06 10.23
C GLY A 582 -27.58 -10.16 11.47
N GLU A 583 -28.24 -11.29 11.74
CA GLU A 583 -29.16 -11.42 12.87
C GLU A 583 -28.41 -11.73 14.19
N PRO A 584 -28.71 -11.03 15.30
CA PRO A 584 -28.04 -11.30 16.57
C PRO A 584 -28.47 -12.65 17.15
N LEU A 585 -27.53 -13.33 17.83
CA LEU A 585 -27.83 -14.51 18.61
C LEU A 585 -28.63 -14.13 19.88
N PRO A 586 -29.71 -14.85 20.21
CA PRO A 586 -30.47 -14.60 21.43
C PRO A 586 -29.69 -15.05 22.67
N VAL A 587 -29.52 -14.14 23.63
CA VAL A 587 -28.90 -14.45 24.94
C VAL A 587 -29.87 -15.12 25.89
N LYS A 588 -29.37 -15.96 26.80
CA LYS A 588 -30.16 -16.76 27.76
C LYS A 588 -30.12 -16.22 29.19
N GLY A 589 -28.95 -15.74 29.65
CA GLY A 589 -28.71 -15.41 31.06
C GLY A 589 -29.62 -14.29 31.60
N GLU A 590 -29.85 -14.29 32.91
CA GLU A 590 -30.53 -13.19 33.60
C GLU A 590 -29.69 -11.91 33.49
N VAL A 591 -30.35 -10.78 33.26
CA VAL A 591 -29.68 -9.48 33.21
C VAL A 591 -29.18 -9.16 34.61
N PRO A 592 -27.85 -9.05 34.83
CA PRO A 592 -27.33 -8.77 36.15
C PRO A 592 -27.74 -7.36 36.59
N ASP A 593 -28.06 -7.20 37.88
CA ASP A 593 -28.45 -5.92 38.47
C ASP A 593 -27.21 -5.05 38.72
N VAL A 594 -26.66 -4.48 37.64
CA VAL A 594 -25.48 -3.60 37.70
C VAL A 594 -25.90 -2.17 37.37
N ALA A 595 -25.82 -1.28 38.37
CA ALA A 595 -26.04 0.15 38.18
C ALA A 595 -24.82 0.78 37.50
N PHE A 596 -24.92 1.05 36.20
CA PHE A 596 -23.84 1.60 35.39
C PHE A 596 -24.37 2.70 34.46
N SER A 597 -23.67 3.83 34.38
CA SER A 597 -23.97 4.93 33.45
C SER A 597 -22.71 5.67 33.06
N PHE A 598 -22.69 6.21 31.84
CA PHE A 598 -21.58 6.99 31.32
C PHE A 598 -22.08 8.25 30.61
N GLU A 599 -21.20 9.23 30.41
CA GLU A 599 -21.50 10.41 29.61
C GLU A 599 -21.34 10.08 28.12
N ALA A 600 -22.43 9.98 27.38
CA ALA A 600 -22.44 9.80 25.93
C ALA A 600 -22.51 11.15 25.20
N ILE A 601 -22.17 11.13 23.91
CA ILE A 601 -22.43 12.23 22.98
C ILE A 601 -23.73 11.93 22.24
N ALA A 602 -24.67 12.87 22.24
CA ALA A 602 -25.92 12.78 21.50
C ALA A 602 -25.70 13.17 20.04
N THR A 603 -26.20 12.34 19.13
CA THR A 603 -26.13 12.59 17.69
C THR A 603 -27.46 12.23 17.04
N GLY A 604 -27.70 12.71 15.81
CA GLY A 604 -28.84 12.27 14.99
C GLY A 604 -28.84 10.76 14.66
N ARG A 605 -27.74 10.05 14.95
CA ARG A 605 -27.58 8.60 14.78
C ARG A 605 -27.60 7.82 16.10
N GLY A 606 -28.01 8.47 17.19
CA GLY A 606 -28.09 7.89 18.54
C GLY A 606 -26.97 8.34 19.47
N LEU A 607 -26.97 7.77 20.69
CA LEU A 607 -25.93 8.01 21.70
C LEU A 607 -24.66 7.22 21.35
N VAL A 608 -23.51 7.89 21.42
CA VAL A 608 -22.20 7.33 21.06
C VAL A 608 -21.13 7.74 22.06
N VAL A 609 -20.04 6.98 22.11
CA VAL A 609 -18.93 7.23 23.06
C VAL A 609 -17.90 8.23 22.54
N ASP A 610 -17.86 8.47 21.22
CA ASP A 610 -16.85 9.31 20.56
C ASP A 610 -17.44 10.02 19.32
N GLN A 611 -16.84 11.14 18.89
CA GLN A 611 -17.19 11.87 17.66
C GLN A 611 -15.92 12.38 16.95
N VAL A 612 -15.31 11.54 16.13
CA VAL A 612 -14.03 11.81 15.49
C VAL A 612 -14.17 12.47 14.11
N GLY A 613 -13.17 13.30 13.76
CA GLY A 613 -12.86 13.65 12.37
C GLY A 613 -11.90 12.61 11.78
N LEU A 614 -12.34 11.86 10.77
CA LEU A 614 -11.57 10.76 10.19
C LEU A 614 -10.89 11.18 8.89
N VAL A 615 -9.58 10.99 8.78
CA VAL A 615 -8.86 11.01 7.50
C VAL A 615 -8.63 9.56 7.07
N MET A 616 -9.44 9.09 6.12
CA MET A 616 -9.36 7.71 5.61
C MET A 616 -8.52 7.70 4.32
N PRO A 617 -7.27 7.21 4.36
CA PRO A 617 -6.55 6.95 3.12
C PRO A 617 -7.24 5.83 2.32
N THR A 618 -7.19 5.89 0.99
CA THR A 618 -7.71 4.81 0.11
C THR A 618 -6.60 3.90 -0.42
N SER A 619 -5.34 4.21 -0.06
CA SER A 619 -4.17 3.44 -0.44
C SER A 619 -3.04 3.59 0.57
N LEU A 620 -2.08 2.67 0.51
CA LEU A 620 -0.86 2.71 1.32
C LEU A 620 -0.09 4.03 1.15
N CYS A 621 0.10 4.47 -0.09
CA CYS A 621 0.85 5.69 -0.43
C CYS A 621 0.33 6.94 0.28
N SER A 622 -0.99 7.09 0.48
CA SER A 622 -1.58 8.24 1.17
C SER A 622 -1.64 8.09 2.71
N GLY A 623 -1.32 6.91 3.25
CA GLY A 623 -1.46 6.61 4.68
C GLY A 623 -0.61 7.49 5.62
N GLN A 624 0.66 7.71 5.31
CA GLN A 624 1.50 8.59 6.13
C GLN A 624 1.08 10.06 6.03
N ILE A 625 0.59 10.51 4.87
CA ILE A 625 0.05 11.86 4.70
C ILE A 625 -1.21 12.03 5.53
N ALA A 626 -2.14 11.07 5.48
CA ALA A 626 -3.33 11.06 6.32
C ALA A 626 -2.98 11.17 7.81
N ARG A 627 -1.98 10.40 8.27
CA ARG A 627 -1.46 10.50 9.65
C ARG A 627 -0.91 11.89 9.97
N ARG A 628 -0.12 12.48 9.08
CA ARG A 628 0.43 13.84 9.24
C ARG A 628 -0.68 14.89 9.34
N ILE A 629 -1.70 14.79 8.49
CA ILE A 629 -2.87 15.68 8.51
C ILE A 629 -3.62 15.56 9.84
N ALA A 630 -3.96 14.34 10.27
CA ALA A 630 -4.67 14.13 11.53
C ALA A 630 -3.90 14.68 12.74
N ASN A 631 -2.57 14.50 12.78
CA ASN A 631 -1.72 15.07 13.84
C ASN A 631 -1.77 16.60 13.85
N ARG A 632 -1.63 17.25 12.69
CA ARG A 632 -1.70 18.72 12.57
C ARG A 632 -3.06 19.28 12.95
N LEU A 633 -4.14 18.60 12.58
CA LEU A 633 -5.49 18.97 12.97
C LEU A 633 -5.68 18.88 14.50
N ASN A 634 -5.17 17.83 15.13
CA ASN A 634 -5.18 17.70 16.60
C ASN A 634 -4.36 18.81 17.29
N GLU A 635 -3.17 19.14 16.76
CA GLU A 635 -2.34 20.23 17.29
C GLU A 635 -3.05 21.60 17.21
N ARG A 636 -3.76 21.87 16.10
CA ARG A 636 -4.56 23.09 15.94
C ARG A 636 -5.77 23.11 16.87
N GLN A 637 -6.45 21.97 17.04
CA GLN A 637 -7.62 21.83 17.91
C GLN A 637 -7.27 22.06 19.39
N ALA A 638 -6.09 21.65 19.85
CA ALA A 638 -5.64 21.81 21.24
C ALA A 638 -5.65 23.27 21.74
N GLY A 639 -5.67 24.25 20.83
CA GLY A 639 -5.79 25.68 21.14
C GLY A 639 -7.21 26.26 21.11
N SER A 640 -8.25 25.47 20.79
CA SER A 640 -9.63 25.93 20.64
C SER A 640 -10.50 25.59 21.87
N ALA A 641 -11.30 26.56 22.34
CA ALA A 641 -12.15 26.41 23.52
C ALA A 641 -13.46 25.63 23.28
N GLN A 642 -13.84 25.40 22.01
CA GLN A 642 -15.12 24.75 21.65
C GLN A 642 -14.89 23.81 20.47
N SER A 643 -14.62 22.54 20.77
CA SER A 643 -14.35 21.54 19.74
C SER A 643 -15.63 20.80 19.33
N LYS A 644 -15.89 20.74 18.02
CA LYS A 644 -17.05 20.06 17.41
C LYS A 644 -16.77 18.59 17.05
N VAL A 645 -15.55 18.13 17.30
CA VAL A 645 -15.12 16.74 17.30
C VAL A 645 -14.30 16.49 18.57
N THR A 646 -14.24 15.25 19.03
CA THR A 646 -13.40 14.89 20.18
C THR A 646 -11.92 14.91 19.79
N ARG A 647 -11.58 14.41 18.60
CA ARG A 647 -10.23 14.36 18.03
C ARG A 647 -10.26 14.02 16.54
N PHE A 648 -9.12 14.18 15.89
CA PHE A 648 -8.85 13.69 14.54
C PHE A 648 -8.07 12.38 14.56
N VAL A 649 -8.37 11.49 13.63
CA VAL A 649 -7.70 10.19 13.49
C VAL A 649 -7.47 9.86 12.03
N ALA A 650 -6.38 9.14 11.75
CA ALA A 650 -6.14 8.54 10.45
C ALA A 650 -5.98 7.02 10.59
N LEU A 651 -6.46 6.29 9.58
CA LEU A 651 -6.41 4.83 9.52
C LEU A 651 -5.51 4.36 8.36
N PRO A 652 -4.18 4.54 8.44
CA PRO A 652 -3.25 4.08 7.41
C PRO A 652 -3.23 2.56 7.35
N HIS A 653 -3.18 2.01 6.15
CA HIS A 653 -3.21 0.57 5.86
C HIS A 653 -2.40 0.26 4.60
N THR A 654 -2.16 -1.03 4.33
CA THR A 654 -1.38 -1.50 3.17
C THR A 654 -2.18 -1.87 1.93
N GLU A 655 -3.50 -1.85 2.01
CA GLU A 655 -4.37 -2.23 0.89
C GLU A 655 -4.70 -1.04 -0.03
N GLY A 656 -5.39 -1.30 -1.16
CA GLY A 656 -5.80 -0.30 -2.15
C GLY A 656 -4.98 -0.32 -3.45
N CYS A 657 -3.72 -0.76 -3.39
CA CYS A 657 -2.82 -0.90 -4.55
C CYS A 657 -2.31 -2.34 -4.68
N GLY A 658 -2.15 -2.86 -5.90
CA GLY A 658 -1.41 -4.10 -6.18
C GLY A 658 -1.85 -5.33 -5.38
N VAL A 659 -3.17 -5.54 -5.24
CA VAL A 659 -3.76 -6.69 -4.54
C VAL A 659 -4.84 -7.36 -5.37
N SER A 660 -5.04 -8.65 -5.10
CA SER A 660 -5.99 -9.47 -5.82
C SER A 660 -7.44 -8.96 -5.75
N ALA A 661 -8.18 -9.19 -6.83
CA ALA A 661 -9.58 -8.76 -6.97
C ALA A 661 -10.54 -9.67 -6.17
N GLY A 662 -11.84 -9.55 -6.40
CA GLY A 662 -12.83 -10.49 -5.83
C GLY A 662 -13.00 -10.34 -4.33
N SER A 663 -12.89 -11.44 -3.58
CA SER A 663 -13.21 -11.47 -2.15
C SER A 663 -12.30 -10.58 -1.29
N ALA A 664 -11.02 -10.47 -1.63
CA ALA A 664 -10.09 -9.57 -0.94
C ALA A 664 -10.50 -8.09 -1.09
N GLU A 665 -10.85 -7.67 -2.31
CA GLU A 665 -11.38 -6.31 -2.56
C GLU A 665 -12.71 -6.09 -1.84
N ALA A 666 -13.59 -7.09 -1.80
CA ALA A 666 -14.88 -6.99 -1.11
C ALA A 666 -14.71 -6.83 0.41
N ILE A 667 -13.81 -7.60 1.03
CA ILE A 667 -13.45 -7.48 2.44
C ILE A 667 -12.87 -6.09 2.72
N TYR A 668 -11.91 -5.64 1.92
CA TYR A 668 -11.31 -4.32 2.06
C TYR A 668 -12.35 -3.20 1.96
N SER A 669 -13.14 -3.19 0.88
CA SER A 669 -14.19 -2.20 0.64
C SER A 669 -15.23 -2.17 1.75
N ARG A 670 -15.72 -3.35 2.18
CA ARG A 670 -16.65 -3.48 3.31
C ARG A 670 -16.07 -2.90 4.59
N THR A 671 -14.80 -3.17 4.88
CA THR A 671 -14.15 -2.72 6.12
C THR A 671 -13.92 -1.20 6.12
N VAL A 672 -13.49 -0.61 5.00
CA VAL A 672 -13.39 0.87 4.86
C VAL A 672 -14.75 1.53 5.04
N LEU A 673 -15.77 1.03 4.34
CA LEU A 673 -17.14 1.55 4.44
C LEU A 673 -17.72 1.39 5.85
N GLY A 674 -17.42 0.30 6.55
CA GLY A 674 -17.81 0.09 7.94
C GLY A 674 -17.24 1.16 8.88
N HIS A 675 -15.96 1.52 8.72
CA HIS A 675 -15.36 2.62 9.48
C HIS A 675 -15.98 3.98 9.14
N LEU A 676 -16.18 4.28 7.85
CA LEU A 676 -16.82 5.53 7.41
C LEU A 676 -18.27 5.66 7.93
N ALA A 677 -19.00 4.54 8.00
CA ALA A 677 -20.36 4.46 8.49
C ALA A 677 -20.46 4.44 10.02
N ASN A 678 -19.37 4.13 10.73
CA ASN A 678 -19.36 4.00 12.19
C ASN A 678 -19.97 5.28 12.84
N PRO A 679 -20.93 5.15 13.77
CA PRO A 679 -21.54 6.31 14.42
C PRO A 679 -20.57 7.20 15.19
N THR A 680 -19.39 6.68 15.57
CA THR A 680 -18.32 7.49 16.17
C THR A 680 -17.66 8.45 15.19
N VAL A 681 -17.81 8.27 13.88
CA VAL A 681 -17.23 9.15 12.85
C VAL A 681 -18.21 10.25 12.51
N ARG A 682 -17.92 11.49 12.91
CA ARG A 682 -18.78 12.66 12.61
C ARG A 682 -18.66 13.05 11.15
N LEU A 683 -17.43 13.39 10.75
CA LEU A 683 -17.01 13.78 9.41
C LEU A 683 -15.85 12.87 8.99
N ALA A 684 -15.79 12.52 7.71
CA ALA A 684 -14.67 11.78 7.16
C ALA A 684 -14.20 12.37 5.83
N LEU A 685 -12.89 12.50 5.66
CA LEU A 685 -12.31 12.82 4.37
C LEU A 685 -11.60 11.58 3.82
N LEU A 686 -11.90 11.23 2.58
CA LEU A 686 -11.17 10.22 1.85
C LEU A 686 -9.99 10.87 1.13
N LEU A 687 -8.79 10.36 1.42
CA LEU A 687 -7.54 10.82 0.83
C LEU A 687 -6.99 9.74 -0.10
N GLU A 688 -7.18 9.97 -1.39
CA GLU A 688 -6.57 9.12 -2.40
C GLU A 688 -5.16 9.56 -2.74
N HIS A 689 -4.41 8.62 -3.31
CA HIS A 689 -3.17 8.94 -3.95
C HIS A 689 -3.42 9.33 -5.41
N GLY A 690 -4.18 8.52 -6.15
CA GLY A 690 -4.69 8.75 -7.51
C GLY A 690 -4.40 7.59 -8.50
N CYS A 691 -3.56 6.61 -8.12
CA CYS A 691 -3.17 5.48 -8.95
C CYS A 691 -3.66 4.10 -8.47
N GLU A 692 -4.32 4.05 -7.31
CA GLU A 692 -4.95 2.87 -6.74
C GLU A 692 -6.13 2.36 -7.58
N LYS A 693 -6.52 1.11 -7.30
CA LYS A 693 -7.71 0.50 -7.91
C LYS A 693 -9.01 1.09 -7.36
N THR A 694 -9.03 1.42 -6.06
CA THR A 694 -10.21 1.88 -5.31
C THR A 694 -10.10 3.37 -4.99
N HIS A 695 -10.17 4.22 -6.01
CA HIS A 695 -10.09 5.67 -5.90
C HIS A 695 -11.34 6.29 -5.23
N ASN A 696 -11.33 7.59 -4.97
CA ASN A 696 -12.40 8.32 -4.28
C ASN A 696 -13.79 8.08 -4.89
N ASP A 697 -13.90 8.16 -6.21
CA ASP A 697 -15.17 7.88 -6.91
C ASP A 697 -15.73 6.46 -6.67
N TYR A 698 -14.87 5.45 -6.54
CA TYR A 698 -15.31 4.09 -6.20
C TYR A 698 -16.03 4.11 -4.86
N PHE A 699 -15.41 4.70 -3.84
CA PHE A 699 -16.04 4.83 -2.53
C PHE A 699 -17.24 5.76 -2.54
N GLY A 700 -17.23 6.84 -3.33
CA GLY A 700 -18.36 7.74 -3.51
C GLY A 700 -19.61 7.01 -4.00
N ASN A 701 -19.45 6.14 -5.00
CA ASN A 701 -20.54 5.31 -5.50
C ASN A 701 -21.02 4.29 -4.45
N ARG A 702 -20.10 3.62 -3.75
CA ARG A 702 -20.44 2.66 -2.69
C ARG A 702 -21.16 3.32 -1.49
N LEU A 703 -20.76 4.53 -1.11
CA LEU A 703 -21.43 5.30 -0.06
C LEU A 703 -22.87 5.67 -0.49
N ALA A 704 -23.06 6.06 -1.76
CA ALA A 704 -24.37 6.36 -2.31
C ALA A 704 -25.28 5.11 -2.39
N GLU A 705 -24.74 3.95 -2.80
CA GLU A 705 -25.44 2.66 -2.80
C GLU A 705 -25.97 2.28 -1.40
N ARG A 706 -25.23 2.66 -0.35
CA ARG A 706 -25.60 2.42 1.06
C ARG A 706 -26.48 3.52 1.67
N GLY A 707 -26.84 4.55 0.90
CA GLY A 707 -27.68 5.66 1.37
C GLY A 707 -27.05 6.50 2.48
N LEU A 708 -25.71 6.56 2.54
CA LEU A 708 -25.00 7.39 3.53
C LEU A 708 -25.02 8.86 3.10
N ASP A 709 -25.21 9.74 4.08
CA ASP A 709 -25.25 11.19 3.88
C ASP A 709 -23.91 11.70 3.32
N ARG A 710 -23.97 12.28 2.11
CA ARG A 710 -22.79 12.71 1.34
C ARG A 710 -22.14 13.95 1.91
N ASP A 711 -22.89 14.79 2.63
CA ASP A 711 -22.37 16.06 3.17
C ASP A 711 -21.37 15.85 4.32
N ARG A 712 -21.31 14.62 4.86
CA ARG A 712 -20.32 14.20 5.86
C ARG A 712 -18.96 13.83 5.27
N PHE A 713 -18.85 13.74 3.95
CA PHE A 713 -17.67 13.19 3.28
C PHE A 713 -16.92 14.20 2.41
N GLY A 714 -15.62 14.34 2.68
CA GLY A 714 -14.69 15.14 1.91
C GLY A 714 -13.81 14.30 0.98
N TRP A 715 -13.22 14.94 -0.03
CA TRP A 715 -12.46 14.28 -1.08
C TRP A 715 -11.18 15.05 -1.39
N ALA A 716 -10.05 14.36 -1.33
CA ALA A 716 -8.76 14.93 -1.73
C ALA A 716 -7.88 13.86 -2.39
N SER A 717 -6.99 14.30 -3.27
CA SER A 717 -6.12 13.46 -4.09
C SER A 717 -4.73 14.05 -4.16
N VAL A 718 -3.72 13.31 -3.70
CA VAL A 718 -2.32 13.79 -3.72
C VAL A 718 -1.88 14.12 -5.16
N GLN A 719 -2.18 13.25 -6.12
CA GLN A 719 -1.70 13.38 -7.50
C GLN A 719 -2.45 14.45 -8.30
N LEU A 720 -3.71 14.71 -7.97
CA LEU A 720 -4.57 15.65 -8.69
C LEU A 720 -4.58 17.05 -8.07
N ASP A 721 -4.43 17.15 -6.75
CA ASP A 721 -4.48 18.42 -6.02
C ASP A 721 -3.12 19.12 -5.88
N GLY A 722 -2.12 18.75 -6.70
CA GLY A 722 -0.82 19.43 -6.74
C GLY A 722 0.14 19.04 -5.63
N GLY A 723 0.11 17.77 -5.20
CA GLY A 723 1.13 17.18 -4.35
C GLY A 723 0.84 17.25 -2.84
N ILE A 724 1.84 16.88 -2.05
CA ILE A 724 1.67 16.64 -0.60
C ILE A 724 1.29 17.91 0.16
N GLU A 725 1.95 19.04 -0.10
CA GLU A 725 1.69 20.29 0.62
C GLU A 725 0.29 20.83 0.33
N SER A 726 -0.07 20.85 -0.96
CA SER A 726 -1.35 21.38 -1.44
C SER A 726 -2.53 20.55 -0.92
N VAL A 727 -2.41 19.23 -0.90
CA VAL A 727 -3.48 18.35 -0.39
C VAL A 727 -3.62 18.47 1.13
N VAL A 728 -2.54 18.66 1.89
CA VAL A 728 -2.59 18.89 3.33
C VAL A 728 -3.40 20.16 3.63
N GLU A 729 -3.15 21.25 2.90
CA GLU A 729 -3.89 22.50 3.05
C GLU A 729 -5.37 22.34 2.68
N LYS A 730 -5.67 21.69 1.54
CA LYS A 730 -7.04 21.40 1.09
C LYS A 730 -7.84 20.65 2.15
N VAL A 731 -7.26 19.60 2.73
CA VAL A 731 -7.93 18.78 3.75
C VAL A 731 -8.14 19.57 5.04
N GLU A 732 -7.14 20.35 5.47
CA GLU A 732 -7.26 21.21 6.65
C GLU A 732 -8.39 22.23 6.50
N ASN A 733 -8.50 22.87 5.33
CA ASN A 733 -9.55 23.83 5.03
C ASN A 733 -10.93 23.17 5.00
N TRP A 734 -11.06 22.00 4.36
CA TRP A 734 -12.32 21.26 4.32
C TRP A 734 -12.84 20.91 5.71
N PHE A 735 -11.98 20.41 6.61
CA PHE A 735 -12.38 20.15 7.99
C PHE A 735 -12.77 21.43 8.73
N SER A 736 -12.04 22.53 8.53
CA SER A 736 -12.38 23.81 9.16
C SER A 736 -13.77 24.28 8.76
N GLU A 737 -14.07 24.33 7.46
CA GLU A 737 -15.35 24.77 6.92
C GLU A 737 -16.50 23.85 7.33
N SER A 738 -16.30 22.53 7.23
CA SER A 738 -17.32 21.53 7.58
C SER A 738 -17.65 21.55 9.08
N LEU A 739 -16.64 21.76 9.93
CA LEU A 739 -16.85 21.91 11.37
C LEU A 739 -17.51 23.25 11.69
N GLU A 740 -17.14 24.36 11.05
CA GLU A 740 -17.84 25.64 11.23
C GLU A 740 -19.35 25.53 10.96
N ALA A 741 -19.74 24.77 9.93
CA ALA A 741 -21.15 24.49 9.58
C ALA A 741 -21.84 23.48 10.51
N SER A 742 -21.09 22.71 11.30
CA SER A 742 -21.63 21.67 12.18
C SER A 742 -22.16 22.23 13.50
N GLU A 743 -23.12 21.55 14.12
CA GLU A 743 -23.56 21.86 15.49
C GLU A 743 -22.48 21.50 16.53
N ASP A 744 -22.60 22.06 17.74
CA ASP A 744 -21.74 21.70 18.86
C ASP A 744 -22.04 20.28 19.37
N LEU A 745 -21.09 19.69 20.10
CA LEU A 745 -21.31 18.39 20.74
C LEU A 745 -22.24 18.54 21.93
N GLU A 746 -23.33 17.76 21.93
CA GLU A 746 -24.24 17.64 23.07
C GLU A 746 -23.95 16.36 23.85
N TYR A 747 -23.94 16.46 25.18
CA TYR A 747 -23.64 15.35 26.08
C TYR A 747 -24.88 14.92 26.85
N ALA A 748 -25.06 13.62 27.04
CA ALA A 748 -26.18 13.04 27.75
C ALA A 748 -25.76 11.82 28.56
N THR A 749 -26.35 11.62 29.74
CA THR A 749 -26.14 10.40 30.52
C THR A 749 -26.80 9.21 29.81
N ALA A 750 -26.02 8.16 29.60
CA ALA A 750 -26.45 6.93 28.95
C ALA A 750 -26.25 5.71 29.85
N GLY A 751 -27.13 4.72 29.72
CA GLY A 751 -27.00 3.41 30.36
C GLY A 751 -26.32 2.37 29.46
N PRO A 752 -26.17 1.11 29.92
CA PRO A 752 -25.47 0.05 29.18
C PRO A 752 -26.07 -0.23 27.80
N GLY A 753 -27.37 0.03 27.60
CA GLY A 753 -28.06 -0.14 26.32
C GLY A 753 -27.53 0.73 25.17
N ALA A 754 -26.76 1.78 25.48
CA ALA A 754 -26.11 2.61 24.46
C ALA A 754 -24.70 2.11 24.09
N LEU A 755 -24.17 1.09 24.78
CA LEU A 755 -22.84 0.56 24.49
C LEU A 755 -22.83 -0.33 23.24
N ARG A 756 -21.73 -0.18 22.49
CA ARG A 756 -21.39 -0.99 21.32
C ARG A 756 -20.00 -1.57 21.57
N LEU A 757 -19.95 -2.74 22.20
CA LEU A 757 -18.74 -3.31 22.77
C LEU A 757 -18.17 -4.39 21.85
N GLY A 758 -16.89 -4.29 21.50
CA GLY A 758 -16.12 -5.39 20.95
C GLY A 758 -15.49 -6.18 22.10
N LEU A 759 -15.67 -7.49 22.16
CA LEU A 759 -15.16 -8.32 23.24
C LEU A 759 -14.16 -9.34 22.70
N HIS A 760 -12.98 -9.41 23.32
CA HIS A 760 -11.94 -10.37 23.00
C HIS A 760 -11.32 -10.99 24.27
N ALA A 761 -10.70 -12.15 24.10
CA ALA A 761 -9.84 -12.76 25.10
C ALA A 761 -8.63 -13.39 24.39
N SER A 762 -7.43 -13.00 24.79
CA SER A 762 -6.16 -13.50 24.24
C SER A 762 -5.49 -14.44 25.25
N GLY A 763 -5.08 -15.62 24.77
CA GLY A 763 -4.46 -16.65 25.60
C GLY A 763 -5.45 -17.42 26.49
N PRO A 764 -4.95 -18.17 27.49
CA PRO A 764 -5.79 -18.93 28.41
C PRO A 764 -6.74 -18.02 29.20
N LEU A 765 -8.02 -18.40 29.27
CA LEU A 765 -9.06 -17.66 29.99
C LEU A 765 -9.55 -18.47 31.20
N PRO A 766 -9.23 -18.07 32.45
CA PRO A 766 -9.74 -18.71 33.66
C PRO A 766 -11.26 -18.64 33.76
N ASP A 767 -11.89 -19.64 34.40
CA ASP A 767 -13.34 -19.72 34.57
C ASP A 767 -13.92 -18.48 35.26
N GLU A 768 -13.23 -17.95 36.26
CA GLU A 768 -13.62 -16.73 36.98
C GLU A 768 -13.68 -15.52 36.05
N ALA A 769 -12.67 -15.34 35.20
CA ALA A 769 -12.65 -14.25 34.23
C ALA A 769 -13.72 -14.46 33.14
N ALA A 770 -13.93 -15.71 32.70
CA ALA A 770 -14.99 -16.06 31.77
C ALA A 770 -16.39 -15.72 32.32
N ARG A 771 -16.65 -15.94 33.62
CA ARG A 771 -17.90 -15.52 34.28
C ARG A 771 -18.06 -14.01 34.25
N SER A 772 -17.03 -13.25 34.61
CA SER A 772 -17.12 -11.78 34.62
C SER A 772 -17.34 -11.19 33.22
N LEU A 773 -16.70 -11.77 32.19
CA LEU A 773 -16.96 -11.38 30.80
C LEU A 773 -18.39 -11.75 30.36
N ALA A 774 -18.92 -12.90 30.78
CA ALA A 774 -20.30 -13.28 30.49
C ALA A 774 -21.31 -12.34 31.15
N GLU A 775 -21.10 -11.97 32.41
CA GLU A 775 -21.93 -10.98 33.12
C GLU A 775 -21.86 -9.61 32.43
N THR A 776 -20.67 -9.17 32.01
CA THR A 776 -20.50 -7.95 31.22
C THR A 776 -21.30 -8.01 29.91
N THR A 777 -21.23 -9.12 29.18
CA THR A 777 -22.02 -9.32 27.95
C THR A 777 -23.52 -9.26 28.22
N LEU A 778 -24.00 -9.94 29.26
CA LEU A 778 -25.42 -9.96 29.63
C LEU A 778 -25.92 -8.59 30.11
N ALA A 779 -25.10 -7.82 30.83
CA ALA A 779 -25.43 -6.46 31.25
C ALA A 779 -25.66 -5.52 30.05
N VAL A 780 -24.78 -5.60 29.04
CA VAL A 780 -24.88 -4.75 27.84
C VAL A 780 -26.04 -5.19 26.96
N VAL A 781 -26.07 -6.47 26.57
CA VAL A 781 -27.09 -6.99 25.64
C VAL A 781 -28.47 -6.98 26.27
N GLY A 782 -28.58 -7.32 27.56
CA GLY A 782 -29.84 -7.31 28.31
C GLY A 782 -30.45 -5.91 28.45
N ALA A 783 -29.63 -4.86 28.43
CA ALA A 783 -30.06 -3.46 28.43
C ALA A 783 -30.38 -2.92 27.02
N GLY A 784 -30.24 -3.73 25.95
CA GLY A 784 -30.49 -3.35 24.56
C GLY A 784 -29.25 -2.86 23.80
N GLY A 785 -28.05 -3.04 24.35
CA GLY A 785 -26.78 -2.71 23.69
C GLY A 785 -26.28 -3.84 22.79
N THR A 786 -25.08 -3.65 22.23
CA THR A 786 -24.46 -4.61 21.32
C THR A 786 -23.13 -5.11 21.85
N VAL A 787 -22.90 -6.43 21.75
CA VAL A 787 -21.60 -7.06 21.97
C VAL A 787 -21.21 -7.85 20.73
N VAL A 788 -20.04 -7.56 20.16
CA VAL A 788 -19.48 -8.26 19.01
C VAL A 788 -18.23 -9.02 19.44
N VAL A 789 -18.18 -10.32 19.18
CA VAL A 789 -17.04 -11.20 19.49
C VAL A 789 -16.48 -11.76 18.18
N PRO A 790 -15.16 -11.72 17.93
CA PRO A 790 -14.58 -12.37 16.75
C PRO A 790 -14.57 -13.89 16.94
N GLU A 791 -14.76 -14.66 15.86
CA GLU A 791 -14.89 -16.13 15.93
C GLU A 791 -13.66 -16.83 16.53
N THR A 792 -12.49 -16.19 16.48
CA THR A 792 -11.22 -16.70 17.00
C THR A 792 -10.96 -16.35 18.47
N ALA A 793 -11.82 -15.56 19.13
CA ALA A 793 -11.60 -15.17 20.52
C ALA A 793 -11.69 -16.38 21.48
N ALA A 794 -10.75 -16.46 22.44
CA ALA A 794 -10.70 -17.56 23.41
C ALA A 794 -11.98 -17.67 24.27
N VAL A 795 -12.73 -16.57 24.40
CA VAL A 795 -14.02 -16.52 25.12
C VAL A 795 -15.06 -17.47 24.50
N LEU A 796 -15.04 -17.67 23.18
CA LEU A 796 -15.92 -18.62 22.49
C LEU A 796 -15.47 -20.09 22.66
N GLY A 797 -14.28 -20.33 23.20
CA GLY A 797 -13.83 -21.66 23.62
C GLY A 797 -14.18 -21.99 25.08
N SER A 798 -14.62 -21.01 25.88
CA SER A 798 -14.94 -21.21 27.30
C SER A 798 -16.38 -21.71 27.48
N ARG A 799 -16.52 -22.93 27.99
CA ARG A 799 -17.84 -23.48 28.34
C ARG A 799 -18.58 -22.63 29.37
N VAL A 800 -17.84 -22.09 30.34
CA VAL A 800 -18.43 -21.25 31.40
C VAL A 800 -19.08 -19.98 30.81
N TYR A 801 -18.41 -19.35 29.85
CA TYR A 801 -18.97 -18.20 29.14
C TYR A 801 -20.18 -18.59 28.27
N LEU A 802 -20.04 -19.65 27.47
CA LEU A 802 -21.09 -20.09 26.55
C LEU A 802 -22.35 -20.55 27.29
N ASP A 803 -22.22 -21.33 28.35
CA ASP A 803 -23.35 -21.82 29.15
C ASP A 803 -24.14 -20.65 29.76
N ALA A 804 -23.44 -19.59 30.17
CA ALA A 804 -24.05 -18.38 30.73
C ALA A 804 -24.73 -17.50 29.65
N VAL A 805 -24.06 -17.26 28.51
CA VAL A 805 -24.55 -16.33 27.48
C VAL A 805 -25.54 -16.99 26.52
N LEU A 806 -25.21 -18.18 26.01
CA LEU A 806 -25.95 -18.89 24.95
C LEU A 806 -26.69 -20.15 25.43
N GLY A 807 -26.25 -20.76 26.54
CA GLY A 807 -26.76 -22.06 27.00
C GLY A 807 -26.44 -23.19 26.00
N ASP A 808 -27.42 -24.03 25.67
CA ASP A 808 -27.24 -25.19 24.79
C ASP A 808 -27.24 -24.85 23.27
N ARG A 809 -27.19 -23.56 22.91
CA ARG A 809 -27.24 -23.11 21.51
C ARG A 809 -25.89 -23.28 20.81
N THR A 810 -25.94 -23.57 19.52
CA THR A 810 -24.76 -23.58 18.65
C THR A 810 -24.26 -22.18 18.37
N ILE A 811 -22.94 -22.02 18.35
CA ILE A 811 -22.31 -20.77 17.90
C ILE A 811 -22.43 -20.73 16.38
N GLU A 812 -23.01 -19.64 15.88
CA GLU A 812 -23.11 -19.35 14.46
C GLU A 812 -22.54 -17.96 14.21
N LYS A 813 -21.94 -17.77 13.03
CA LYS A 813 -21.39 -16.49 12.61
C LYS A 813 -22.55 -15.63 12.16
N THR A 814 -22.70 -14.46 12.76
CA THR A 814 -23.81 -13.53 12.48
C THR A 814 -23.37 -12.34 11.64
N LEU A 815 -22.07 -12.05 11.58
CA LEU A 815 -21.51 -10.95 10.79
C LEU A 815 -20.32 -11.44 9.98
N ALA A 816 -20.28 -11.13 8.68
CA ALA A 816 -19.07 -11.22 7.89
C ALA A 816 -17.99 -10.29 8.47
N TYR A 817 -16.72 -10.55 8.15
CA TYR A 817 -15.63 -9.68 8.60
C TYR A 817 -15.87 -8.22 8.16
N GLY A 818 -15.88 -7.31 9.13
CA GLY A 818 -16.10 -5.88 8.94
C GLY A 818 -17.52 -5.49 8.52
N GLN A 819 -18.51 -6.40 8.61
CA GLN A 819 -19.92 -6.09 8.37
C GLN A 819 -20.47 -5.27 9.53
N ALA A 820 -21.03 -4.10 9.21
CA ALA A 820 -21.74 -3.28 10.19
C ALA A 820 -23.01 -4.00 10.66
N PHE A 821 -23.25 -4.05 11.99
CA PHE A 821 -24.48 -4.60 12.52
C PHE A 821 -25.64 -3.59 12.38
N GLU A 822 -26.82 -4.09 12.02
CA GLU A 822 -28.04 -3.27 11.89
C GLU A 822 -28.94 -3.36 13.13
N LYS A 823 -28.87 -4.49 13.86
CA LYS A 823 -29.66 -4.77 15.05
C LYS A 823 -28.76 -4.85 16.27
N ALA A 824 -29.27 -4.39 17.42
CA ALA A 824 -28.57 -4.56 18.68
C ALA A 824 -28.69 -6.01 19.17
N GLY A 825 -27.64 -6.52 19.83
CA GLY A 825 -27.62 -7.87 20.37
C GLY A 825 -26.22 -8.47 20.49
N PHE A 826 -26.16 -9.79 20.65
CA PHE A 826 -24.91 -10.54 20.68
C PHE A 826 -24.56 -11.05 19.28
N HIS A 827 -23.41 -10.62 18.75
CA HIS A 827 -22.95 -11.00 17.42
C HIS A 827 -21.60 -11.72 17.47
N VAL A 828 -21.43 -12.66 16.55
CA VAL A 828 -20.14 -13.31 16.27
C VAL A 828 -19.68 -12.88 14.87
N MET A 829 -18.52 -12.23 14.78
CA MET A 829 -17.92 -11.77 13.54
C MET A 829 -16.93 -12.81 13.00
N GLU A 830 -16.98 -13.08 11.69
CA GLU A 830 -15.93 -13.86 11.01
C GLU A 830 -14.55 -13.21 11.20
N ALA A 831 -13.52 -14.02 11.41
CA ALA A 831 -12.13 -13.60 11.58
C ALA A 831 -11.23 -14.58 10.80
N PRO A 832 -10.90 -14.28 9.52
CA PRO A 832 -10.14 -15.17 8.64
C PRO A 832 -8.64 -15.27 8.99
N THR A 833 -8.25 -14.70 10.13
CA THR A 833 -6.88 -14.55 10.64
C THR A 833 -6.92 -14.61 12.17
N ASP A 834 -5.82 -15.04 12.77
CA ASP A 834 -5.54 -14.94 14.22
C ASP A 834 -4.70 -13.70 14.57
N HIS A 835 -4.37 -12.84 13.59
CA HIS A 835 -3.64 -11.60 13.82
C HIS A 835 -4.53 -10.56 14.51
N TRP A 836 -4.20 -10.21 15.77
CA TRP A 836 -5.01 -9.32 16.58
C TRP A 836 -5.35 -7.97 15.93
N VAL A 837 -4.37 -7.28 15.31
CA VAL A 837 -4.63 -5.97 14.67
C VAL A 837 -5.61 -6.09 13.51
N GLU A 838 -5.59 -7.21 12.77
CA GLU A 838 -6.56 -7.45 11.70
C GLU A 838 -7.93 -7.72 12.32
N THR A 839 -8.02 -8.57 13.34
CA THR A 839 -9.26 -8.80 14.08
C THR A 839 -9.87 -7.51 14.65
N ALA A 840 -9.05 -6.66 15.29
CA ALA A 840 -9.48 -5.38 15.83
C ALA A 840 -9.96 -4.41 14.73
N THR A 841 -9.30 -4.41 13.58
CA THR A 841 -9.72 -3.63 12.40
C THR A 841 -11.09 -4.08 11.91
N GLY A 842 -11.33 -5.39 11.79
CA GLY A 842 -12.66 -5.93 11.48
C GLY A 842 -13.71 -5.51 12.50
N LEU A 843 -13.41 -5.66 13.80
CA LEU A 843 -14.33 -5.27 14.89
C LEU A 843 -14.68 -3.78 14.83
N GLY A 844 -13.71 -2.89 14.57
CA GLY A 844 -13.95 -1.46 14.45
C GLY A 844 -14.90 -1.11 13.29
N ALA A 845 -14.81 -1.83 12.17
CA ALA A 845 -15.70 -1.67 11.03
C ALA A 845 -17.15 -2.12 11.30
N THR A 846 -17.37 -3.02 12.27
CA THR A 846 -18.73 -3.47 12.60
C THR A 846 -19.61 -2.39 13.24
N GLY A 847 -19.04 -1.28 13.68
CA GLY A 847 -19.76 -0.21 14.39
C GLY A 847 -19.55 -0.23 15.90
N VAL A 848 -18.64 -1.06 16.40
CA VAL A 848 -18.15 -1.03 17.78
C VAL A 848 -17.57 0.35 18.11
N GLY A 849 -17.87 0.85 19.31
CA GLY A 849 -17.39 2.13 19.83
C GLY A 849 -16.30 2.00 20.89
N ILE A 850 -16.21 0.85 21.57
CA ILE A 850 -15.18 0.54 22.57
C ILE A 850 -14.87 -0.96 22.54
N MET A 851 -13.62 -1.34 22.73
CA MET A 851 -13.20 -2.74 22.82
C MET A 851 -12.77 -3.08 24.25
N LEU A 852 -13.04 -4.29 24.69
CA LEU A 852 -12.57 -4.90 25.92
C LEU A 852 -11.83 -6.19 25.59
N ALA A 853 -10.59 -6.31 26.05
CA ALA A 853 -9.82 -7.54 25.95
C ALA A 853 -9.39 -8.02 27.34
N HIS A 854 -9.69 -9.29 27.63
CA HIS A 854 -8.93 -10.03 28.63
C HIS A 854 -7.62 -10.50 28.00
N VAL A 855 -6.50 -10.27 28.69
CA VAL A 855 -5.17 -10.55 28.16
C VAL A 855 -4.41 -11.49 29.11
N SER A 856 -3.97 -12.61 28.57
CA SER A 856 -2.99 -13.51 29.20
C SER A 856 -1.72 -13.54 28.33
N GLY A 857 -0.59 -13.16 28.90
CA GLY A 857 0.68 -12.95 28.21
C GLY A 857 0.99 -11.46 28.06
N ARG A 858 1.12 -10.98 26.82
CA ARG A 858 1.49 -9.59 26.53
C ARG A 858 0.28 -8.72 26.24
N PRO A 859 0.28 -7.46 26.68
CA PRO A 859 -0.66 -6.45 26.22
C PRO A 859 -0.73 -6.37 24.69
N LEU A 860 -1.93 -6.14 24.19
CA LEU A 860 -2.25 -6.06 22.77
C LEU A 860 -2.04 -4.63 22.25
N GLN A 861 -1.69 -4.52 20.96
CA GLN A 861 -1.70 -3.24 20.25
C GLN A 861 -3.14 -2.68 20.20
N GLY A 862 -3.29 -1.38 20.49
CA GLY A 862 -4.58 -0.70 20.40
C GLY A 862 -5.00 -0.45 18.94
N HIS A 863 -6.30 -0.38 18.69
CA HIS A 863 -6.82 0.14 17.42
C HIS A 863 -6.67 1.68 17.40
N ARG A 864 -6.38 2.31 16.26
CA ARG A 864 -6.12 3.78 16.21
C ARG A 864 -7.37 4.65 16.42
N MET A 865 -8.54 4.17 15.97
CA MET A 865 -9.83 4.84 16.20
C MET A 865 -10.59 4.32 17.43
N ILE A 866 -10.75 3.01 17.62
CA ILE A 866 -11.56 2.49 18.72
C ILE A 866 -10.69 2.25 19.97
N PRO A 867 -11.02 2.83 21.14
CA PRO A 867 -10.28 2.59 22.37
C PRO A 867 -10.39 1.12 22.80
N LEU A 868 -9.27 0.55 23.26
CA LEU A 868 -9.16 -0.82 23.76
C LEU A 868 -8.85 -0.81 25.25
N VAL A 869 -9.80 -1.23 26.07
CA VAL A 869 -9.62 -1.49 27.50
C VAL A 869 -9.01 -2.87 27.68
N GLN A 870 -7.87 -2.94 28.37
CA GLN A 870 -7.18 -4.19 28.63
C GLN A 870 -7.25 -4.58 30.10
N ALA A 871 -7.79 -5.77 30.35
CA ALA A 871 -7.90 -6.34 31.67
C ALA A 871 -7.12 -7.67 31.76
N SER A 872 -6.53 -7.97 32.90
CA SER A 872 -5.91 -9.28 33.11
C SER A 872 -6.16 -9.80 34.52
N SER A 873 -6.38 -11.10 34.61
CA SER A 873 -6.35 -11.88 35.85
C SER A 873 -5.16 -12.85 35.89
N ASP A 874 -4.33 -12.87 34.84
CA ASP A 874 -3.19 -13.78 34.74
C ASP A 874 -2.03 -13.28 35.63
N PRO A 875 -1.56 -14.09 36.60
CA PRO A 875 -0.56 -13.64 37.55
C PRO A 875 0.77 -13.21 36.92
N GLU A 876 1.17 -13.79 35.80
CA GLU A 876 2.42 -13.42 35.11
C GLU A 876 2.28 -12.10 34.37
N THR A 877 1.19 -11.94 33.63
CA THR A 877 0.80 -10.71 32.95
C THR A 877 0.71 -9.55 33.95
N LEU A 878 0.05 -9.76 35.09
CA LEU A 878 -0.06 -8.75 36.15
C LEU A 878 1.30 -8.35 36.73
N ARG A 879 2.25 -9.29 36.86
CA ARG A 879 3.59 -8.96 37.38
C ARG A 879 4.41 -8.15 36.38
N ASN A 880 4.34 -8.49 35.10
CA ASN A 880 5.24 -7.94 34.08
C ASN A 880 4.66 -6.68 33.40
N HIS A 881 3.32 -6.57 33.34
CA HIS A 881 2.62 -5.59 32.51
C HIS A 881 1.51 -4.81 33.24
N ALA A 882 1.44 -4.81 34.57
CA ALA A 882 0.45 -4.01 35.31
C ALA A 882 0.42 -2.53 34.92
N ASP A 883 1.57 -1.96 34.57
CA ASP A 883 1.68 -0.56 34.15
C ASP A 883 1.01 -0.30 32.78
N ASP A 884 0.83 -1.33 31.96
CA ASP A 884 0.24 -1.25 30.62
C ASP A 884 -1.25 -1.63 30.59
N LEU A 885 -1.76 -2.30 31.63
CA LEU A 885 -3.16 -2.73 31.76
C LEU A 885 -4.05 -1.62 32.32
N ASP A 886 -5.29 -1.54 31.84
CA ASP A 886 -6.29 -0.59 32.32
C ASP A 886 -7.02 -1.11 33.57
N THR A 887 -7.29 -2.41 33.63
CA THR A 887 -7.98 -3.04 34.75
C THR A 887 -7.20 -4.25 35.29
N LEU A 888 -6.79 -4.18 36.55
CA LEU A 888 -6.16 -5.32 37.24
C LEU A 888 -7.25 -6.17 37.90
N LEU A 889 -7.47 -7.37 37.40
CA LEU A 889 -8.43 -8.33 37.96
C LEU A 889 -7.75 -9.16 39.06
N ASP A 890 -7.32 -8.46 40.10
CA ASP A 890 -6.81 -9.02 41.34
C ASP A 890 -7.92 -9.13 42.41
N GLY A 891 -7.63 -9.85 43.49
CA GLY A 891 -8.56 -9.99 44.61
C GLY A 891 -9.73 -10.95 44.33
N SER A 892 -10.92 -10.63 44.86
CA SER A 892 -12.11 -11.50 44.76
C SER A 892 -12.77 -11.41 43.38
N PRO A 893 -12.97 -12.55 42.68
CA PRO A 893 -13.67 -12.60 41.40
C PRO A 893 -15.06 -11.96 41.37
N GLU A 894 -15.75 -11.93 42.51
CA GLU A 894 -17.09 -11.33 42.64
C GLU A 894 -17.12 -9.83 42.32
N THR A 895 -15.95 -9.15 42.36
CA THR A 895 -15.83 -7.70 42.09
C THR A 895 -15.34 -7.38 40.68
N TRP A 896 -14.93 -8.40 39.90
CA TRP A 896 -14.24 -8.17 38.63
C TRP A 896 -15.15 -7.56 37.57
N THR A 897 -16.42 -7.98 37.50
CA THR A 897 -17.42 -7.41 36.58
C THR A 897 -17.63 -5.92 36.83
N GLU A 898 -17.74 -5.52 38.10
CA GLU A 898 -17.87 -4.11 38.50
C GLU A 898 -16.63 -3.30 38.10
N LYS A 899 -15.42 -3.78 38.41
CA LYS A 899 -14.16 -3.11 38.02
C LYS A 899 -14.03 -2.93 36.50
N ILE A 900 -14.40 -3.95 35.72
CA ILE A 900 -14.38 -3.91 34.25
C ILE A 900 -15.34 -2.83 33.76
N LEU A 901 -16.58 -2.86 34.25
CA LEU A 901 -17.60 -1.91 33.86
C LEU A 901 -17.20 -0.49 34.28
N GLU A 902 -16.74 -0.24 35.50
CA GLU A 902 -16.24 1.08 35.92
C GLU A 902 -15.19 1.65 34.95
N THR A 903 -14.22 0.82 34.53
CA THR A 903 -13.20 1.23 33.58
C THR A 903 -13.79 1.52 32.19
N VAL A 904 -14.68 0.65 31.70
CA VAL A 904 -15.41 0.86 30.42
C VAL A 904 -16.24 2.15 30.47
N SER A 905 -16.87 2.46 31.61
CA SER A 905 -17.63 3.70 31.83
C SER A 905 -16.74 4.93 31.78
N ALA A 906 -15.59 4.87 32.46
CA ALA A 906 -14.63 5.98 32.47
C ALA A 906 -14.10 6.26 31.06
N VAL A 907 -13.81 5.21 30.27
CA VAL A 907 -13.39 5.37 28.87
C VAL A 907 -14.53 5.88 27.99
N ALA A 908 -15.75 5.35 28.15
CA ALA A 908 -16.92 5.79 27.39
C ALA A 908 -17.30 7.25 27.69
N SER A 909 -17.05 7.72 28.92
CA SER A 909 -17.20 9.11 29.37
C SER A 909 -16.02 10.00 28.99
N ARG A 910 -14.95 9.43 28.40
CA ARG A 910 -13.69 10.11 28.07
C ARG A 910 -12.93 10.65 29.29
N GLU A 911 -13.20 10.11 30.47
CA GLU A 911 -12.51 10.41 31.74
C GLU A 911 -11.20 9.61 31.88
N HIS A 912 -11.12 8.46 31.20
CA HIS A 912 -9.92 7.63 31.11
C HIS A 912 -9.53 7.39 29.65
N THR A 913 -8.25 7.54 29.32
CA THR A 913 -7.70 7.11 28.02
C THR A 913 -6.94 5.81 28.26
N PRO A 914 -7.24 4.71 27.53
CA PRO A 914 -6.53 3.46 27.72
C PRO A 914 -5.01 3.62 27.61
N LYS A 915 -4.26 2.98 28.50
CA LYS A 915 -2.83 3.32 28.72
C LYS A 915 -1.98 3.14 27.46
N LEU A 916 -2.12 2.02 26.76
CA LEU A 916 -1.38 1.76 25.51
C LEU A 916 -1.88 2.56 24.32
N PHE A 917 -3.14 3.00 24.34
CA PHE A 917 -3.67 3.94 23.37
C PHE A 917 -3.01 5.33 23.56
N ALA A 918 -2.89 5.80 24.80
CA ALA A 918 -2.20 7.06 25.14
C ALA A 918 -0.70 7.01 24.84
N ALA A 919 -0.06 5.84 25.00
CA ALA A 919 1.34 5.61 24.64
C ALA A 919 1.58 5.47 23.13
N ASN A 920 0.54 5.63 22.29
CA ASN A 920 0.59 5.48 20.84
C ASN A 920 1.06 4.09 20.36
N ASN A 921 0.91 3.05 21.20
CA ASN A 921 1.08 1.66 20.79
C ASN A 921 -0.18 1.19 20.04
N THR A 922 -0.44 1.84 18.91
CA THR A 922 -1.64 1.64 18.10
C THR A 922 -1.29 1.25 16.68
N ASP A 923 -2.16 0.45 16.06
CA ASP A 923 -1.98 0.01 14.68
C ASP A 923 -3.31 -0.20 13.95
N PHE A 924 -3.24 -0.36 12.64
CA PHE A 924 -4.40 -0.61 11.76
C PHE A 924 -3.95 -1.41 10.53
N GLN A 925 -4.53 -2.60 10.34
CA GLN A 925 -4.14 -3.51 9.27
C GLN A 925 -5.35 -4.29 8.79
N PHE A 926 -5.53 -4.38 7.47
CA PHE A 926 -6.56 -5.22 6.89
C PHE A 926 -6.09 -6.66 6.73
N THR A 927 -7.00 -7.59 6.97
CA THR A 927 -6.87 -8.94 6.45
C THR A 927 -7.14 -8.96 4.95
N ARG A 928 -6.38 -9.77 4.21
CA ARG A 928 -6.71 -10.11 2.81
C ARG A 928 -7.58 -11.36 2.70
N GLY A 929 -8.04 -11.90 3.83
CA GLY A 929 -8.82 -13.12 3.87
C GLY A 929 -8.04 -14.35 3.40
N LEU A 930 -8.78 -15.39 3.01
CA LEU A 930 -8.19 -16.68 2.59
C LEU A 930 -7.75 -16.71 1.12
N LEU A 931 -8.20 -15.76 0.29
CA LEU A 931 -7.90 -15.70 -1.15
C LEU A 931 -7.05 -14.48 -1.53
N GLY A 932 -6.55 -13.74 -0.55
CA GLY A 932 -5.67 -12.60 -0.78
C GLY A 932 -4.30 -12.99 -1.30
N VAL A 933 -3.86 -12.36 -2.39
CA VAL A 933 -2.49 -12.47 -2.92
C VAL A 933 -2.06 -11.13 -3.53
N SER A 934 -0.78 -10.77 -3.40
CA SER A 934 -0.23 -9.59 -4.07
C SER A 934 -0.02 -9.85 -5.55
N MET A 935 -0.41 -8.90 -6.39
CA MET A 935 -0.11 -8.86 -7.82
C MET A 935 0.47 -7.52 -8.16
#